data_AF-A0A954GML9-F1
#
_entry.id   AF-A0A954GML9-F1
#
_cell.length_a   1.000
_cell.length_b   1.000
_cell.length_c   1.000
_cell.angle_alpha   90.00
_cell.angle_beta   90.00
_cell.angle_gamma   90.00
#
_symmetry.space_group_name_H-M   'P 1'
#
loop_
_entity.id
_entity.type
_entity.pdbx_description
1 polymer ?
#
loop_
_entity_poly.entity_id
_entity_poly.type
_entity_poly.pdbx_seq_one_letter_code
_entity_poly.pdbx_strand_id
1 'polypeptide(L)'
;WDQGTVLPGRGTEAARLSVVQLTGDGRGGQHPSYVLGYFNAPVGKPLEHEVVVWLNHNELIGFNTASLAPAANYYKKKRAMEFTGPGIVVDWLDIEGPLYDEWPPASHKLLFGNMPLVEFKQEEHPGVTPPDHMRPRQLGAGMNRPDPEPGIWTVHSEDPLADANRLLANALPKLFRRRVSDAVRQQYVDIVQARLDAGDCFELAMRMAYRSAMVSPDFLYHIDDSVPAEPAAKPDDYTVACRLSYFLWNSAPDERLVQLAASGELRRTDVLHAEVERMLRHTHAKRFVDDFLGQWLKLYDIAATDPDKKLYPEFSPYLQDCMVAETRAYFRELLEQDLDVSHLLQSDFLMLNQKLATHYGIPDVTGTQVRRVPLPAECPRGGLVTQASILKITANGTTTSPVPRGAFVLDRLLGQPPEPPPSNVSPIEPDVQGATTIRDQLAKHRDNALCASCHQKIDPPGFALEAFDVIGGFRTRYRSIGEGDPAERGAIDPFIGIGFRLGKDVDASGELPDGQTFANVQEFQNIATTNSRPLLENLAQRFIVYSTGQTVRFSDRPALASIVDRTLAQQGGVRTLLHEVIGSPLFTNGLDTAVYRKEETDTATVRGDDQRMLMTATLAAVTSPALRSLAEEQPASPAPDYTYDDEHSLTVRVAGLFMPERAEAFRELIQRFPDVELKSLDAATAEATIQYAAESGTFKNANSDQVIERLNNMVRQVSTGLFSVKPVGELPHDQLQQVEFDIIGLDCKACSLAVHDILLRNNGVIHATASFQDGKAIAWIDPAQTNHAELVTALKKSNVTLKEMAGE
;
A
#
# COMPACT_ATOMS: atom_id res chain seq x y z
N TRP A 1 1.64 45.14 17.44
CA TRP A 1 1.45 44.92 18.88
C TRP A 1 2.78 45.19 19.57
N ASP A 2 2.75 46.10 20.54
CA ASP A 2 3.77 46.43 21.56
C ASP A 2 5.13 47.09 21.24
N GLN A 3 5.22 48.04 20.28
CA GLN A 3 6.31 49.05 20.20
C GLN A 3 7.77 48.55 20.42
N GLY A 4 8.13 47.35 19.96
CA GLY A 4 9.50 46.80 20.11
C GLY A 4 9.71 45.87 21.31
N THR A 5 8.67 45.61 22.11
CA THR A 5 8.69 44.59 23.16
C THR A 5 8.44 43.21 22.57
N VAL A 6 9.44 42.33 22.67
CA VAL A 6 9.32 40.93 22.27
C VAL A 6 8.46 40.21 23.31
N LEU A 7 7.26 39.77 22.92
CA LEU A 7 6.38 38.98 23.78
C LEU A 7 6.86 37.53 23.81
N PRO A 8 6.87 36.85 24.97
CA PRO A 8 7.17 35.42 25.03
C PRO A 8 6.16 34.63 24.19
N GLY A 9 6.65 33.65 23.43
CA GLY A 9 5.80 32.76 22.65
C GLY A 9 4.90 31.95 23.57
N ARG A 10 3.63 31.80 23.20
CA ARG A 10 2.59 31.16 24.04
C ARG A 10 2.20 29.76 23.57
N GLY A 11 2.95 29.20 22.62
CA GLY A 11 2.71 27.88 22.04
C GLY A 11 4.02 27.20 21.62
N THR A 12 3.92 26.10 20.87
CA THR A 12 5.09 25.47 20.24
C THR A 12 5.77 26.45 19.31
N GLU A 13 6.97 26.92 19.63
CA GLU A 13 7.71 27.82 18.75
C GLU A 13 8.36 26.98 17.63
N ALA A 14 7.61 26.76 16.53
CA ALA A 14 7.97 25.77 15.52
C ALA A 14 7.85 26.31 14.08
N ALA A 15 8.91 26.14 13.30
CA ALA A 15 8.92 26.28 11.86
C ALA A 15 8.68 24.93 11.18
N ARG A 16 8.02 24.94 10.01
CA ARG A 16 7.80 23.78 9.16
C ARG A 16 8.61 23.94 7.88
N LEU A 17 9.47 22.97 7.60
CA LEU A 17 10.08 22.81 6.29
C LEU A 17 9.32 21.73 5.52
N SER A 18 9.07 21.97 4.24
CA SER A 18 8.23 21.11 3.41
C SER A 18 8.75 21.04 1.99
N VAL A 19 8.36 20.00 1.26
CA VAL A 19 8.54 19.91 -0.18
C VAL A 19 7.23 20.21 -0.88
N VAL A 20 7.28 21.05 -1.92
CA VAL A 20 6.15 21.43 -2.77
C VAL A 20 6.44 20.99 -4.19
N GLN A 21 5.57 20.19 -4.78
CA GLN A 21 5.70 19.80 -6.18
C GLN A 21 5.06 20.85 -7.10
N LEU A 22 5.80 21.28 -8.12
CA LEU A 22 5.26 22.13 -9.18
C LEU A 22 4.42 21.29 -10.15
N THR A 23 3.26 21.81 -10.57
CA THR A 23 2.55 21.26 -11.72
C THR A 23 3.28 21.62 -13.02
N GLY A 24 3.02 20.90 -14.11
CA GLY A 24 3.73 21.07 -15.40
C GLY A 24 3.63 22.47 -16.03
N ASP A 25 2.74 23.32 -15.53
CA ASP A 25 2.59 24.74 -15.89
C ASP A 25 3.46 25.70 -15.03
N GLY A 26 4.29 25.16 -14.12
CA GLY A 26 5.16 25.91 -13.23
C GLY A 26 4.43 26.61 -12.08
N ARG A 27 3.15 26.32 -11.85
CA ARG A 27 2.43 26.76 -10.65
C ARG A 27 2.60 25.71 -9.56
N GLY A 28 2.89 26.14 -8.33
CA GLY A 28 2.85 25.22 -7.19
C GLY A 28 1.41 24.79 -6.95
N GLY A 29 1.15 23.48 -6.85
CA GLY A 29 -0.08 23.01 -6.24
C GLY A 29 -0.20 23.68 -4.86
N GLN A 30 -1.39 24.17 -4.48
CA GLN A 30 -1.57 25.00 -3.28
C GLN A 30 -1.32 24.29 -1.93
N HIS A 31 -0.67 23.12 -1.94
CA HIS A 31 -0.32 22.35 -0.76
C HIS A 31 1.11 21.79 -0.89
N PRO A 32 1.92 21.81 0.18
CA PRO A 32 3.15 21.02 0.21
C PRO A 32 2.83 19.54 0.03
N SER A 33 3.58 18.88 -0.86
CA SER A 33 3.45 17.45 -1.16
C SER A 33 3.81 16.59 0.06
N TYR A 34 4.83 16.98 0.82
CA TYR A 34 5.19 16.33 2.09
C TYR A 34 6.02 17.24 3.01
N VAL A 35 6.17 16.85 4.29
CA VAL A 35 6.90 17.59 5.33
C VAL A 35 8.31 17.02 5.49
N LEU A 36 9.31 17.90 5.48
CA LEU A 36 10.72 17.53 5.74
C LEU A 36 11.00 17.48 7.24
N GLY A 37 10.42 18.42 8.00
CA GLY A 37 10.56 18.43 9.45
C GLY A 37 9.95 19.66 10.12
N TYR A 38 9.93 19.58 11.44
CA TYR A 38 9.54 20.67 12.33
C TYR A 38 10.73 21.09 13.19
N PHE A 39 11.06 22.37 13.15
CA PHE A 39 12.26 22.92 13.75
C PHE A 39 11.90 23.92 14.83
N ASN A 40 12.64 23.89 15.95
CA ASN A 40 12.49 24.88 17.01
C ASN A 40 12.81 26.27 16.47
N ALA A 41 11.95 27.24 16.77
CA ALA A 41 12.11 28.65 16.42
C ALA A 41 11.84 29.55 17.63
N PRO A 42 12.60 29.39 18.74
CA PRO A 42 12.28 30.00 20.01
C PRO A 42 12.38 31.53 19.99
N VAL A 43 11.53 32.19 20.78
CA VAL A 43 11.45 33.65 20.78
C VAL A 43 12.77 34.27 21.22
N GLY A 44 13.30 35.17 20.38
CA GLY A 44 14.52 35.94 20.66
C GLY A 44 15.82 35.13 20.65
N LYS A 45 15.77 33.85 20.29
CA LYS A 45 16.95 32.97 20.28
C LYS A 45 17.13 32.37 18.87
N PRO A 46 17.97 32.97 18.00
CA PRO A 46 18.19 32.42 16.67
C PRO A 46 18.79 31.01 16.78
N LEU A 47 18.33 30.11 15.93
CA LEU A 47 18.84 28.75 15.80
C LEU A 47 19.19 28.48 14.34
N GLU A 48 20.29 27.77 14.16
CA GLU A 48 20.73 27.24 12.87
C GLU A 48 20.30 25.78 12.78
N HIS A 49 19.76 25.39 11.63
CA HIS A 49 19.35 24.01 11.35
C HIS A 49 19.91 23.61 10.00
N GLU A 50 20.62 22.49 9.97
CA GLU A 50 21.14 21.88 8.75
C GLU A 50 20.24 20.70 8.37
N VAL A 51 19.87 20.63 7.08
CA VAL A 51 19.00 19.56 6.57
C VAL A 51 19.51 19.09 5.23
N VAL A 52 19.86 17.81 5.13
CA VAL A 52 20.15 17.13 3.86
C VAL A 52 18.89 16.42 3.41
N VAL A 53 18.41 16.74 2.20
CA VAL A 53 17.17 16.19 1.66
C VAL A 53 17.35 15.72 0.23
N TRP A 54 16.69 14.61 -0.11
CA TRP A 54 16.54 14.19 -1.49
C TRP A 54 15.36 14.95 -2.11
N LEU A 55 15.56 15.57 -3.27
CA LEU A 55 14.52 16.22 -4.04
C LEU A 55 14.32 15.50 -5.37
N ASN A 56 13.08 15.14 -5.67
CA ASN A 56 12.71 14.64 -6.99
C ASN A 56 12.64 15.79 -8.01
N HIS A 57 12.58 15.43 -9.29
CA HIS A 57 12.36 16.41 -10.35
C HIS A 57 11.09 17.25 -10.09
N ASN A 58 11.20 18.58 -10.19
CA ASN A 58 10.14 19.58 -9.94
C ASN A 58 9.69 19.73 -8.49
N GLU A 59 10.44 19.22 -7.53
CA GLU A 59 10.25 19.51 -6.11
C GLU A 59 10.95 20.81 -5.70
N LEU A 60 10.27 21.60 -4.87
CA LEU A 60 10.77 22.85 -4.27
C LEU A 60 10.75 22.76 -2.76
N ILE A 61 11.70 23.42 -2.10
CA ILE A 61 11.68 23.59 -0.64
C ILE A 61 10.75 24.75 -0.30
N GLY A 62 9.76 24.48 0.54
CA GLY A 62 8.82 25.44 1.10
C GLY A 62 9.02 25.63 2.60
N PHE A 63 9.10 26.87 3.05
CA PHE A 63 9.21 27.24 4.46
C PHE A 63 7.92 27.88 4.96
N ASN A 64 7.34 27.33 6.02
CA ASN A 64 6.06 27.79 6.58
C ASN A 64 6.13 27.86 8.11
N THR A 65 5.29 28.70 8.73
CA THR A 65 5.11 28.72 10.18
C THR A 65 4.23 27.52 10.57
N ALA A 66 4.68 26.68 11.51
CA ALA A 66 3.94 25.46 11.88
C ALA A 66 2.86 25.72 12.94
N SER A 67 3.13 26.67 13.82
CA SER A 67 2.40 26.88 15.08
C SER A 67 1.72 28.23 15.19
N LEU A 68 1.90 29.09 14.18
CA LEU A 68 1.20 30.36 14.10
C LEU A 68 -0.06 30.16 13.27
N ALA A 69 -1.15 30.83 13.67
CA ALA A 69 -2.34 30.90 12.83
C ALA A 69 -1.96 31.41 11.43
N PRO A 70 -2.66 30.99 10.35
CA PRO A 70 -2.35 31.42 9.00
C PRO A 70 -2.46 32.95 8.89
N ALA A 71 -1.34 33.63 9.04
CA ALA A 71 -1.16 35.02 8.70
C ALA A 71 -0.78 35.08 7.21
N ALA A 72 -1.25 36.12 6.51
CA ALA A 72 -0.86 36.34 5.12
C ALA A 72 0.68 36.34 5.02
N ASN A 73 1.24 35.49 4.15
CA ASN A 73 2.68 35.49 3.87
C ASN A 73 3.07 36.85 3.25
N TYR A 74 3.73 37.71 4.02
CA TYR A 74 4.15 39.05 3.56
C TYR A 74 5.47 38.99 2.79
N TYR A 75 5.43 38.54 1.54
CA TYR A 75 6.57 38.61 0.62
C TYR A 75 6.72 40.02 0.01
N LYS A 76 7.26 40.99 0.76
CA LYS A 76 7.72 42.28 0.21
C LYS A 76 9.02 42.73 0.87
N LYS A 77 10.02 43.09 0.04
CA LYS A 77 11.31 43.67 0.47
C LYS A 77 11.08 44.80 1.48
N LYS A 78 11.86 44.79 2.58
CA LYS A 78 11.93 45.80 3.66
C LYS A 78 10.79 45.82 4.70
N ARG A 79 9.80 44.91 4.66
CA ARG A 79 8.69 44.89 5.64
C ARG A 79 8.82 43.92 6.83
N ALA A 80 9.72 42.94 6.80
CA ALA A 80 9.88 42.01 7.93
C ALA A 80 10.21 42.75 9.24
N MET A 81 11.05 43.79 9.16
CA MET A 81 11.40 44.66 10.29
C MET A 81 10.29 45.64 10.71
N GLU A 82 9.30 45.88 9.84
CA GLU A 82 8.12 46.70 10.14
C GLU A 82 6.95 45.86 10.68
N PHE A 83 7.06 44.54 10.63
CA PHE A 83 6.00 43.63 11.10
C PHE A 83 5.96 43.62 12.62
N THR A 84 4.78 43.89 13.19
CA THR A 84 4.59 44.01 14.65
C THR A 84 3.70 42.90 15.22
N GLY A 85 3.50 41.81 14.48
CA GLY A 85 2.75 40.63 14.90
C GLY A 85 3.66 39.44 15.27
N PRO A 86 3.11 38.30 15.71
CA PRO A 86 3.88 37.07 15.89
C PRO A 86 4.32 36.53 14.53
N GLY A 87 5.59 36.15 14.41
CA GLY A 87 6.18 35.68 13.15
C GLY A 87 7.49 34.93 13.38
N ILE A 88 7.92 34.19 12.37
CA ILE A 88 9.25 33.58 12.30
C ILE A 88 10.08 34.41 11.32
N VAL A 89 11.28 34.79 11.74
CA VAL A 89 12.24 35.52 10.91
C VAL A 89 13.30 34.53 10.43
N VAL A 90 13.54 34.50 9.13
CA VAL A 90 14.66 33.77 8.51
C VAL A 90 15.72 34.79 8.16
N ASP A 91 16.90 34.67 8.77
CA ASP A 91 18.02 35.58 8.54
C ASP A 91 18.71 35.27 7.20
N TRP A 92 19.11 34.01 7.02
CA TRP A 92 19.69 33.48 5.79
C TRP A 92 19.16 32.07 5.50
N LEU A 93 19.27 31.66 4.24
CA LEU A 93 19.06 30.30 3.77
C LEU A 93 20.16 30.01 2.76
N ASP A 94 20.96 28.99 3.02
CA ASP A 94 21.99 28.52 2.09
C ASP A 94 21.56 27.16 1.51
N ILE A 95 21.85 26.95 0.22
CA ILE A 95 21.48 25.73 -0.50
C ILE A 95 22.66 25.32 -1.36
N GLU A 96 23.22 24.16 -1.05
CA GLU A 96 24.24 23.50 -1.85
C GLU A 96 23.64 22.24 -2.51
N GLY A 97 23.88 22.07 -3.81
CA GLY A 97 23.48 20.87 -4.53
C GLY A 97 23.56 21.01 -6.06
N PRO A 98 23.45 19.90 -6.81
CA PRO A 98 23.34 18.53 -6.30
C PRO A 98 24.64 18.08 -5.60
N LEU A 99 24.50 17.33 -4.51
CA LEU A 99 25.62 16.81 -3.73
C LEU A 99 26.08 15.49 -4.37
N TYR A 100 27.27 15.48 -4.96
CA TYR A 100 27.92 14.28 -5.49
C TYR A 100 29.32 14.16 -4.91
N ASP A 101 29.60 13.03 -4.24
CA ASP A 101 30.94 12.74 -3.71
C ASP A 101 31.97 12.55 -4.83
N GLU A 102 31.49 12.10 -6.00
CA GLU A 102 32.29 11.83 -7.18
C GLU A 102 31.47 12.02 -8.47
N TRP A 103 32.17 12.36 -9.56
CA TRP A 103 31.59 12.44 -10.90
C TRP A 103 32.24 11.41 -11.84
N PRO A 104 31.46 10.63 -12.62
CA PRO A 104 30.00 10.57 -12.68
C PRO A 104 29.35 10.07 -11.37
N PRO A 105 28.07 10.40 -11.11
CA PRO A 105 27.43 10.09 -9.83
C PRO A 105 27.22 8.57 -9.65
N ALA A 106 27.00 8.13 -8.41
CA ALA A 106 26.77 6.72 -8.07
C ALA A 106 25.66 6.06 -8.91
N SER A 107 24.60 6.81 -9.26
CA SER A 107 23.52 6.34 -10.14
C SER A 107 24.00 6.03 -11.55
N HIS A 108 24.91 6.84 -12.10
CA HIS A 108 25.53 6.58 -13.41
C HIS A 108 26.45 5.37 -13.33
N LYS A 109 27.32 5.31 -12.32
CA LYS A 109 28.25 4.20 -12.13
C LYS A 109 27.54 2.86 -11.90
N LEU A 110 26.36 2.87 -11.29
CA LEU A 110 25.54 1.67 -11.14
C LEU A 110 25.14 1.07 -12.50
N LEU A 111 24.87 1.92 -13.49
CA LEU A 111 24.41 1.51 -14.83
C LEU A 111 25.55 1.29 -15.81
N PHE A 112 26.63 2.06 -15.72
CA PHE A 112 27.69 2.08 -16.74
C PHE A 112 29.10 1.89 -16.16
N GLY A 113 29.24 1.69 -14.85
CA GLY A 113 30.53 1.57 -14.21
C GLY A 113 31.38 2.83 -14.39
N ASN A 114 32.67 2.64 -14.68
CA ASN A 114 33.62 3.73 -14.95
C ASN A 114 33.81 3.95 -16.47
N MET A 115 32.81 3.64 -17.29
CA MET A 115 32.92 3.84 -18.73
C MET A 115 33.05 5.33 -19.08
N PRO A 116 33.83 5.67 -20.11
CA PRO A 116 34.08 7.05 -20.47
C PRO A 116 32.82 7.74 -21.01
N LEU A 117 32.58 8.97 -20.55
CA LEU A 117 31.60 9.87 -21.13
C LEU A 117 32.31 10.75 -22.18
N VAL A 118 31.79 10.76 -23.40
CA VAL A 118 32.32 11.57 -24.52
C VAL A 118 31.21 12.40 -25.14
N GLU A 119 31.58 13.52 -25.78
CA GLU A 119 30.64 14.29 -26.58
C GLU A 119 30.24 13.48 -27.82
N PHE A 120 28.95 13.22 -27.98
CA PHE A 120 28.37 12.60 -29.15
C PHE A 120 28.27 13.61 -30.29
N LYS A 121 29.04 13.38 -31.35
CA LYS A 121 29.03 14.18 -32.56
C LYS A 121 28.32 13.42 -33.67
N GLN A 122 27.16 13.92 -34.08
CA GLN A 122 26.31 13.24 -35.07
C GLN A 122 27.03 13.05 -36.40
N GLU A 123 27.91 13.96 -36.77
CA GLU A 123 28.69 13.92 -38.01
C GLU A 123 29.69 12.76 -38.04
N GLU A 124 30.17 12.34 -36.86
CA GLU A 124 31.12 11.23 -36.71
C GLU A 124 30.40 9.86 -36.69
N HIS A 125 29.08 9.85 -36.48
CA HIS A 125 28.26 8.64 -36.36
C HIS A 125 26.99 8.69 -37.23
N PRO A 126 27.10 8.66 -38.56
CA PRO A 126 25.94 8.73 -39.46
C PRO A 126 25.03 7.50 -39.28
N GLY A 127 23.73 7.73 -39.10
CA GLY A 127 22.73 6.67 -38.93
C GLY A 127 22.61 6.13 -37.49
N VAL A 128 23.41 6.63 -36.55
CA VAL A 128 23.28 6.32 -35.12
C VAL A 128 22.39 7.36 -34.44
N THR A 129 21.41 6.88 -33.70
CA THR A 129 20.49 7.69 -32.89
C THR A 129 21.21 8.17 -31.63
N PRO A 130 21.32 9.49 -31.38
CA PRO A 130 21.96 10.05 -30.19
C PRO A 130 21.14 9.74 -28.93
N PRO A 131 21.73 9.80 -27.73
CA PRO A 131 20.96 9.65 -26.50
C PRO A 131 19.96 10.79 -26.33
N ASP A 132 18.77 10.45 -25.83
CA ASP A 132 17.74 11.41 -25.47
C ASP A 132 17.82 11.73 -23.96
N HIS A 133 18.28 12.96 -23.68
CA HIS A 133 18.42 13.53 -22.34
C HIS A 133 17.43 14.67 -22.17
N MET A 134 16.59 14.58 -21.14
CA MET A 134 15.63 15.63 -20.82
C MET A 134 16.39 16.90 -20.42
N ARG A 135 16.33 17.94 -21.26
CA ARG A 135 16.91 19.24 -20.91
C ARG A 135 16.13 19.85 -19.76
N PRO A 136 16.77 20.20 -18.63
CA PRO A 136 16.08 20.85 -17.52
C PRO A 136 15.41 22.14 -18.01
N ARG A 137 14.07 22.15 -18.02
CA ARG A 137 13.32 23.36 -18.31
C ARG A 137 13.26 24.19 -17.03
N GLN A 138 13.68 25.44 -17.10
CA GLN A 138 13.47 26.36 -15.98
C GLN A 138 11.95 26.57 -15.78
N LEU A 139 11.43 26.09 -14.66
CA LEU A 139 10.05 26.32 -14.22
C LEU A 139 10.07 27.46 -13.19
N GLY A 140 9.43 28.60 -13.53
CA GLY A 140 9.27 29.74 -12.63
C GLY A 140 10.12 30.97 -12.95
N ALA A 141 9.92 32.05 -12.18
CA ALA A 141 10.52 33.38 -12.39
C ALA A 141 11.94 33.53 -11.79
N GLY A 142 12.63 32.43 -11.47
CA GLY A 142 14.00 32.47 -10.97
C GLY A 142 14.96 33.11 -11.98
N MET A 143 15.95 33.85 -11.52
CA MET A 143 16.95 34.47 -12.42
C MET A 143 18.17 33.59 -12.68
N ASN A 144 18.28 32.44 -12.02
CA ASN A 144 19.37 31.48 -12.23
C ASN A 144 19.04 30.58 -13.42
N ARG A 145 19.58 30.92 -14.60
CA ARG A 145 19.60 30.01 -15.75
C ARG A 145 20.77 29.06 -15.57
N PRO A 146 20.61 27.73 -15.73
CA PRO A 146 21.76 26.85 -15.86
C PRO A 146 22.60 27.31 -17.05
N ASP A 147 23.92 27.25 -16.92
CA ASP A 147 24.79 27.44 -18.07
C ASP A 147 24.41 26.42 -19.16
N PRO A 148 24.38 26.80 -20.44
CA PRO A 148 24.09 25.85 -21.50
C PRO A 148 25.17 24.76 -21.49
N GLU A 149 24.76 23.50 -21.33
CA GLU A 149 25.67 22.37 -21.55
C GLU A 149 26.04 22.33 -23.04
N PRO A 150 27.33 22.49 -23.40
CA PRO A 150 27.75 22.34 -24.78
C PRO A 150 27.77 20.85 -25.14
N GLY A 151 27.01 20.49 -26.18
CA GLY A 151 27.00 19.14 -26.75
C GLY A 151 26.03 18.16 -26.09
N ILE A 152 25.88 16.99 -26.70
CA ILE A 152 25.16 15.83 -26.15
C ILE A 152 26.22 14.85 -25.68
N TRP A 153 26.25 14.46 -24.41
CA TRP A 153 27.25 13.52 -23.89
C TRP A 153 26.70 12.11 -23.85
N THR A 154 27.51 11.10 -24.17
CA THR A 154 27.09 9.69 -24.11
C THR A 154 28.19 8.76 -23.59
N VAL A 155 27.78 7.58 -23.15
CA VAL A 155 28.69 6.51 -22.75
C VAL A 155 29.33 5.88 -23.98
N HIS A 156 30.66 5.94 -24.06
CA HIS A 156 31.43 5.34 -25.15
C HIS A 156 31.87 3.91 -24.81
N SER A 157 31.73 3.00 -25.78
CA SER A 157 32.20 1.62 -25.72
C SER A 157 32.95 1.29 -27.02
N GLU A 158 34.12 0.65 -26.87
CA GLU A 158 34.90 0.10 -27.99
C GLU A 158 34.40 -1.30 -28.40
N ASP A 159 33.84 -2.06 -27.46
CA ASP A 159 33.24 -3.39 -27.68
C ASP A 159 31.87 -3.46 -26.98
N PRO A 160 30.80 -2.95 -27.64
CA PRO A 160 29.49 -2.80 -27.03
C PRO A 160 28.92 -4.07 -26.41
N LEU A 161 29.13 -5.24 -27.03
CA LEU A 161 28.53 -6.48 -26.53
C LEU A 161 29.31 -7.07 -25.35
N ALA A 162 30.64 -7.00 -25.39
CA ALA A 162 31.45 -7.43 -24.26
C ALA A 162 31.20 -6.53 -23.04
N ASP A 163 31.10 -5.22 -23.24
CA ASP A 163 30.77 -4.27 -22.19
C ASP A 163 29.34 -4.46 -21.66
N ALA A 164 28.36 -4.67 -22.54
CA ALA A 164 26.99 -4.98 -22.13
C ALA A 164 26.93 -6.24 -21.26
N ASN A 165 27.57 -7.33 -21.68
CA ASN A 165 27.62 -8.57 -20.90
C ASN A 165 28.26 -8.35 -19.52
N ARG A 166 29.36 -7.60 -19.44
CA ARG A 166 30.03 -7.25 -18.18
C ARG A 166 29.14 -6.40 -17.26
N LEU A 167 28.48 -5.37 -17.81
CA LEU A 167 27.60 -4.49 -17.04
C LEU A 167 26.35 -5.24 -16.53
N LEU A 168 25.72 -6.04 -17.39
CA LEU A 168 24.55 -6.84 -17.04
C LEU A 168 24.88 -7.96 -16.03
N ALA A 169 26.10 -8.51 -16.06
CA ALA A 169 26.55 -9.47 -15.04
C ALA A 169 26.56 -8.86 -13.62
N ASN A 170 26.80 -7.56 -13.50
CA ASN A 170 26.76 -6.85 -12.22
C ASN A 170 25.35 -6.34 -11.87
N ALA A 171 24.60 -5.87 -12.87
CA ALA A 171 23.31 -5.22 -12.65
C ALA A 171 22.17 -6.21 -12.40
N LEU A 172 22.07 -7.29 -13.20
CA LEU A 172 20.94 -8.22 -13.13
C LEU A 172 20.81 -8.91 -11.76
N PRO A 173 21.89 -9.39 -11.11
CA PRO A 173 21.77 -9.97 -9.77
C PRO A 173 21.26 -8.98 -8.72
N LYS A 174 21.58 -7.68 -8.86
CA LYS A 174 21.08 -6.63 -7.96
C LYS A 174 19.60 -6.32 -8.22
N LEU A 175 19.19 -6.26 -9.50
CA LEU A 175 17.80 -6.01 -9.89
C LEU A 175 16.88 -7.17 -9.50
N PHE A 176 17.32 -8.40 -9.71
CA PHE A 176 16.52 -9.60 -9.43
C PHE A 176 16.72 -10.13 -8.01
N ARG A 177 17.72 -9.61 -7.28
CA ARG A 177 18.06 -9.95 -5.89
C ARG A 177 18.38 -11.44 -5.69
N ARG A 178 18.90 -12.08 -6.73
CA ARG A 178 19.25 -13.51 -6.78
C ARG A 178 20.39 -13.74 -7.76
N ARG A 179 20.92 -14.97 -7.81
CA ARG A 179 21.88 -15.36 -8.85
C ARG A 179 21.20 -15.38 -10.20
N VAL A 180 21.88 -14.87 -11.22
CA VAL A 180 21.41 -14.84 -12.60
C VAL A 180 22.34 -15.70 -13.45
N SER A 181 21.80 -16.71 -14.12
CA SER A 181 22.58 -17.59 -14.99
C SER A 181 23.06 -16.84 -16.23
N ASP A 182 24.13 -17.35 -16.85
CA ASP A 182 24.66 -16.79 -18.08
C ASP A 182 23.63 -16.82 -19.23
N ALA A 183 22.79 -17.86 -19.28
CA ALA A 183 21.72 -17.97 -20.27
C ALA A 183 20.66 -16.86 -20.13
N VAL A 184 20.24 -16.56 -18.89
CA VAL A 184 19.31 -15.45 -18.64
C VAL A 184 19.96 -14.12 -18.98
N ARG A 185 21.22 -13.92 -18.59
CA ARG A 185 21.97 -12.71 -18.91
C ARG A 185 22.08 -12.50 -20.42
N GLN A 186 22.31 -13.58 -21.18
CA GLN A 186 22.41 -13.52 -22.64
C GLN A 186 21.14 -12.96 -23.28
N GLN A 187 19.94 -13.30 -22.77
CA GLN A 187 18.69 -12.73 -23.30
C GLN A 187 18.65 -11.18 -23.20
N TYR A 188 19.25 -10.61 -22.15
CA TYR A 188 19.35 -9.15 -22.00
C TYR A 188 20.46 -8.55 -22.88
N VAL A 189 21.54 -9.29 -23.13
CA VAL A 189 22.57 -8.91 -24.12
C VAL A 189 21.97 -8.89 -25.52
N ASP A 190 21.10 -9.84 -25.85
CA ASP A 190 20.41 -9.91 -27.15
C ASP A 190 19.47 -8.71 -27.36
N ILE A 191 18.85 -8.18 -26.29
CA ILE A 191 18.12 -6.90 -26.35
C ILE A 191 19.06 -5.76 -26.74
N VAL A 192 20.26 -5.69 -26.14
CA VAL A 192 21.25 -4.66 -26.48
C VAL A 192 21.66 -4.79 -27.95
N GLN A 193 22.00 -6.00 -28.41
CA GLN A 193 22.34 -6.27 -29.81
C GLN A 193 21.23 -5.79 -30.76
N ALA A 194 19.97 -6.17 -30.50
CA ALA A 194 18.85 -5.78 -31.34
C ALA A 194 18.65 -4.26 -31.41
N ARG A 195 18.94 -3.52 -30.35
CA ARG A 195 18.88 -2.04 -30.35
C ARG A 195 20.05 -1.41 -31.09
N LEU A 196 21.26 -1.96 -30.94
CA LEU A 196 22.42 -1.54 -31.72
C LEU A 196 22.18 -1.75 -33.24
N ASP A 197 21.62 -2.89 -33.63
CA ASP A 197 21.25 -3.19 -35.02
C ASP A 197 20.16 -2.26 -35.56
N ALA A 198 19.28 -1.76 -34.68
CA ALA A 198 18.28 -0.76 -35.01
C ALA A 198 18.83 0.67 -35.11
N GLY A 199 20.14 0.86 -34.89
CA GLY A 199 20.83 2.15 -35.00
C GLY A 199 20.82 2.97 -33.71
N ASP A 200 20.51 2.40 -32.54
CA ASP A 200 20.67 3.11 -31.27
C ASP A 200 22.15 3.24 -30.88
N CYS A 201 22.53 4.34 -30.22
CA CYS A 201 23.82 4.38 -29.51
C CYS A 201 23.85 3.39 -28.33
N PHE A 202 25.06 3.04 -27.88
CA PHE A 202 25.27 2.07 -26.81
C PHE A 202 24.48 2.39 -25.52
N GLU A 203 24.45 3.66 -25.11
CA GLU A 203 23.71 4.10 -23.93
C GLU A 203 22.20 3.80 -24.05
N LEU A 204 21.59 4.10 -25.20
CA LEU A 204 20.17 3.83 -25.44
C LEU A 204 19.87 2.33 -25.47
N ALA A 205 20.74 1.54 -26.11
CA ALA A 205 20.62 0.09 -26.15
C ALA A 205 20.67 -0.53 -24.74
N MET A 206 21.63 -0.10 -23.91
CA MET A 206 21.73 -0.51 -22.50
C MET A 206 20.53 -0.07 -21.66
N ARG A 207 20.06 1.17 -21.83
CA ARG A 207 18.85 1.66 -21.15
C ARG A 207 17.63 0.80 -21.48
N MET A 208 17.52 0.26 -22.70
CA MET A 208 16.44 -0.67 -23.06
C MET A 208 16.54 -1.99 -22.30
N ALA A 209 17.73 -2.58 -22.20
CA ALA A 209 17.94 -3.81 -21.43
C ALA A 209 17.61 -3.62 -19.94
N TYR A 210 18.05 -2.51 -19.34
CA TYR A 210 17.72 -2.18 -17.94
C TYR A 210 16.24 -1.93 -17.72
N ARG A 211 15.56 -1.19 -18.61
CA ARG A 211 14.10 -1.01 -18.54
C ARG A 211 13.38 -2.35 -18.62
N SER A 212 13.79 -3.20 -19.56
CA SER A 212 13.23 -4.54 -19.74
C SER A 212 13.39 -5.39 -18.48
N ALA A 213 14.53 -5.30 -17.81
CA ALA A 213 14.75 -5.96 -16.52
C ALA A 213 13.84 -5.38 -15.42
N MET A 214 13.72 -4.04 -15.30
CA MET A 214 12.92 -3.37 -14.27
C MET A 214 11.40 -3.53 -14.44
N VAL A 215 10.92 -3.88 -15.63
CA VAL A 215 9.49 -4.22 -15.85
C VAL A 215 9.25 -5.72 -15.92
N SER A 216 10.31 -6.53 -15.78
CA SER A 216 10.19 -7.98 -15.76
C SER A 216 9.60 -8.47 -14.43
N PRO A 217 8.96 -9.65 -14.42
CA PRO A 217 8.48 -10.20 -13.18
C PRO A 217 9.58 -10.51 -12.15
N ASP A 218 10.81 -10.82 -12.58
CA ASP A 218 11.97 -11.00 -11.69
C ASP A 218 12.33 -9.75 -10.88
N PHE A 219 11.98 -8.56 -11.39
CA PHE A 219 12.12 -7.31 -10.67
C PHE A 219 10.87 -6.94 -9.86
N LEU A 220 9.68 -7.18 -10.41
CA LEU A 220 8.42 -6.74 -9.78
C LEU A 220 8.01 -7.62 -8.59
N TYR A 221 8.37 -8.90 -8.60
CA TYR A 221 8.01 -9.84 -7.54
C TYR A 221 9.23 -10.33 -6.76
N HIS A 222 8.99 -10.68 -5.50
CA HIS A 222 9.90 -11.50 -4.72
C HIS A 222 9.64 -12.96 -5.10
N ILE A 223 10.49 -13.49 -5.97
CA ILE A 223 10.40 -14.88 -6.42
C ILE A 223 11.01 -15.76 -5.34
N ASP A 224 10.21 -16.69 -4.83
CA ASP A 224 10.72 -17.79 -4.02
C ASP A 224 11.14 -18.93 -4.94
N ASP A 225 12.45 -19.11 -5.12
CA ASP A 225 13.04 -20.19 -5.93
C ASP A 225 12.84 -21.58 -5.27
N SER A 226 12.19 -21.65 -4.09
CA SER A 226 11.88 -22.89 -3.36
C SER A 226 10.73 -23.73 -3.96
N VAL A 227 10.26 -23.43 -5.17
CA VAL A 227 9.34 -24.32 -5.91
C VAL A 227 10.04 -24.87 -7.15
N PRO A 228 10.90 -25.89 -7.03
CA PRO A 228 11.20 -26.77 -8.15
C PRO A 228 10.00 -27.68 -8.43
N ALA A 229 10.05 -28.36 -9.56
CA ALA A 229 9.15 -29.47 -9.93
C ALA A 229 9.15 -30.64 -8.91
N GLU A 230 9.97 -30.58 -7.85
CA GLU A 230 10.02 -31.54 -6.75
C GLU A 230 9.75 -30.89 -5.38
N PRO A 231 8.89 -31.51 -4.53
CA PRO A 231 8.34 -30.92 -3.30
C PRO A 231 9.31 -30.88 -2.09
N ALA A 232 10.59 -30.52 -2.26
CA ALA A 232 11.56 -30.55 -1.16
C ALA A 232 12.74 -29.57 -1.20
N ALA A 233 12.86 -28.66 -2.19
CA ALA A 233 13.97 -27.70 -2.15
C ALA A 233 13.70 -26.58 -1.14
N LYS A 234 14.56 -26.47 -0.14
CA LYS A 234 14.59 -25.33 0.77
C LYS A 234 14.89 -24.06 -0.04
N PRO A 235 14.34 -22.88 0.31
CA PRO A 235 14.75 -21.62 -0.32
C PRO A 235 16.27 -21.48 -0.27
N ASP A 236 16.87 -20.62 -1.08
CA ASP A 236 18.31 -20.32 -0.98
C ASP A 236 18.58 -19.15 -0.01
N ASP A 237 19.82 -18.94 0.39
CA ASP A 237 20.15 -17.84 1.30
C ASP A 237 19.86 -16.45 0.69
N TYR A 238 19.73 -16.34 -0.64
CA TYR A 238 19.33 -15.08 -1.28
C TYR A 238 17.88 -14.74 -0.96
N THR A 239 16.97 -15.71 -0.93
CA THR A 239 15.59 -15.50 -0.47
C THR A 239 15.57 -14.94 0.96
N VAL A 240 16.38 -15.50 1.86
CA VAL A 240 16.45 -15.03 3.27
C VAL A 240 17.05 -13.62 3.34
N ALA A 241 18.13 -13.34 2.61
CA ALA A 241 18.71 -12.00 2.52
C ALA A 241 17.69 -10.98 2.02
N CYS A 242 16.90 -11.35 1.01
CA CYS A 242 15.88 -10.50 0.42
C CYS A 242 14.71 -10.26 1.39
N ARG A 243 14.20 -11.30 2.05
CA ARG A 243 13.17 -11.13 3.10
C ARG A 243 13.68 -10.22 4.22
N LEU A 244 14.91 -10.43 4.68
CA LEU A 244 15.49 -9.64 5.76
C LEU A 244 15.66 -8.17 5.37
N SER A 245 16.17 -7.88 4.17
CA SER A 245 16.38 -6.51 3.69
C SER A 245 15.06 -5.75 3.49
N TYR A 246 14.03 -6.40 2.96
CA TYR A 246 12.74 -5.76 2.76
C TYR A 246 11.94 -5.66 4.06
N PHE A 247 12.06 -6.64 4.96
CA PHE A 247 11.47 -6.57 6.29
C PHE A 247 12.04 -5.40 7.09
N LEU A 248 13.36 -5.28 7.21
CA LEU A 248 13.96 -4.32 8.14
C LEU A 248 14.29 -2.97 7.49
N TRP A 249 14.58 -2.92 6.20
CA TRP A 249 15.03 -1.69 5.51
C TRP A 249 14.16 -1.25 4.33
N ASN A 250 13.14 -2.05 3.96
CA ASN A 250 12.28 -1.80 2.79
C ASN A 250 13.10 -1.45 1.53
N SER A 251 14.17 -2.23 1.28
CA SER A 251 15.13 -2.00 0.20
C SER A 251 15.88 -3.29 -0.15
N ALA A 252 16.63 -3.25 -1.26
CA ALA A 252 17.44 -4.39 -1.70
C ALA A 252 18.52 -4.77 -0.65
N PRO A 253 18.95 -6.04 -0.61
CA PRO A 253 20.03 -6.48 0.26
C PRO A 253 21.31 -5.69 -0.02
N ASP A 254 22.02 -5.32 1.05
CA ASP A 254 23.35 -4.73 0.90
C ASP A 254 24.40 -5.79 0.49
N GLU A 255 25.58 -5.32 0.09
CA GLU A 255 26.65 -6.20 -0.41
C GLU A 255 27.04 -7.27 0.62
N ARG A 256 26.99 -6.94 1.92
CA ARG A 256 27.30 -7.88 3.00
C ARG A 256 26.28 -9.01 3.07
N LEU A 257 24.98 -8.71 3.05
CA LEU A 257 23.94 -9.76 3.00
C LEU A 257 24.05 -10.61 1.74
N VAL A 258 24.35 -10.00 0.59
CA VAL A 258 24.55 -10.73 -0.68
C VAL A 258 25.74 -11.68 -0.59
N GLN A 259 26.86 -11.27 0.05
CA GLN A 259 28.04 -12.11 0.24
C GLN A 259 27.77 -13.27 1.20
N LEU A 260 27.10 -13.00 2.33
CA LEU A 260 26.71 -14.05 3.27
C LEU A 260 25.79 -15.08 2.60
N ALA A 261 24.84 -14.60 1.79
CA ALA A 261 23.98 -15.47 1.01
C ALA A 261 24.74 -16.27 -0.05
N ALA A 262 25.70 -15.64 -0.73
CA ALA A 262 26.54 -16.33 -1.71
C ALA A 262 27.39 -17.44 -1.09
N SER A 263 27.83 -17.27 0.16
CA SER A 263 28.62 -18.24 0.91
C SER A 263 27.80 -19.33 1.60
N GLY A 264 26.47 -19.18 1.70
CA GLY A 264 25.61 -20.11 2.43
C GLY A 264 25.72 -20.01 3.95
N GLU A 265 26.29 -18.92 4.48
CA GLU A 265 26.50 -18.71 5.91
C GLU A 265 25.34 -17.97 6.59
N LEU A 266 24.45 -17.30 5.83
CA LEU A 266 23.46 -16.37 6.37
C LEU A 266 22.46 -17.07 7.31
N ARG A 267 22.13 -18.33 7.06
CA ARG A 267 21.18 -19.11 7.88
C ARG A 267 21.77 -19.64 9.18
N ARG A 268 23.07 -19.49 9.41
CA ARG A 268 23.64 -19.85 10.71
C ARG A 268 23.06 -18.92 11.77
N THR A 269 22.58 -19.48 12.88
CA THR A 269 21.83 -18.75 13.90
C THR A 269 22.59 -17.54 14.45
N ASP A 270 23.90 -17.68 14.68
CA ASP A 270 24.78 -16.61 15.15
C ASP A 270 24.95 -15.49 14.11
N VAL A 271 25.10 -15.85 12.83
CA VAL A 271 25.24 -14.91 11.72
C VAL A 271 23.93 -14.15 11.47
N LEU A 272 22.81 -14.86 11.38
CA LEU A 272 21.49 -14.27 11.16
C LEU A 272 21.14 -13.27 12.25
N HIS A 273 21.32 -13.66 13.52
CA HIS A 273 21.09 -12.78 14.66
C HIS A 273 21.98 -11.52 14.60
N ALA A 274 23.27 -11.67 14.29
CA ALA A 274 24.19 -10.54 14.16
C ALA A 274 23.79 -9.57 13.03
N GLU A 275 23.31 -10.08 11.90
CA GLU A 275 22.83 -9.24 10.80
C GLU A 275 21.52 -8.51 11.15
N VAL A 276 20.57 -9.18 11.81
CA VAL A 276 19.36 -8.51 12.34
C VAL A 276 19.73 -7.35 13.26
N GLU A 277 20.64 -7.58 14.20
CA GLU A 277 21.12 -6.56 15.14
C GLU A 277 21.79 -5.38 14.44
N ARG A 278 22.65 -5.66 13.45
CA ARG A 278 23.30 -4.63 12.64
C ARG A 278 22.26 -3.79 11.90
N MET A 279 21.28 -4.43 11.30
CA MET A 279 20.26 -3.77 10.50
C MET A 279 19.31 -2.92 11.34
N LEU A 280 18.90 -3.41 12.52
CA LEU A 280 18.05 -2.67 13.45
C LEU A 280 18.73 -1.40 13.99
N ARG A 281 20.06 -1.40 14.15
CA ARG A 281 20.83 -0.21 14.59
C ARG A 281 21.07 0.80 13.47
N HIS A 282 20.84 0.42 12.22
CA HIS A 282 21.05 1.28 11.07
C HIS A 282 19.88 2.26 10.89
N THR A 283 20.15 3.48 10.40
CA THR A 283 19.12 4.52 10.19
C THR A 283 18.01 4.08 9.23
N HIS A 284 18.29 3.12 8.35
CA HIS A 284 17.30 2.51 7.46
C HIS A 284 16.21 1.72 8.19
N ALA A 285 16.43 1.24 9.42
CA ALA A 285 15.41 0.56 10.22
C ALA A 285 14.17 1.42 10.50
N LYS A 286 14.32 2.75 10.43
CA LYS A 286 13.18 3.69 10.48
C LYS A 286 12.16 3.40 9.37
N ARG A 287 12.59 2.93 8.19
CA ARG A 287 11.69 2.62 7.07
C ARG A 287 10.75 1.47 7.41
N PHE A 288 11.25 0.43 8.07
CA PHE A 288 10.42 -0.65 8.61
C PHE A 288 9.38 -0.11 9.58
N VAL A 289 9.80 0.65 10.60
CA VAL A 289 8.86 1.20 11.59
C VAL A 289 7.79 2.07 10.93
N ASP A 290 8.18 2.95 10.01
CA ASP A 290 7.26 3.87 9.36
C ASP A 290 6.23 3.14 8.47
N ASP A 291 6.68 2.14 7.70
CA ASP A 291 5.84 1.42 6.75
C ASP A 291 5.00 0.32 7.42
N PHE A 292 5.61 -0.47 8.31
CA PHE A 292 4.91 -1.49 9.08
C PHE A 292 3.75 -0.89 9.88
N LEU A 293 3.96 0.21 10.60
CA LEU A 293 2.89 0.87 11.35
C LEU A 293 1.89 1.58 10.42
N GLY A 294 2.35 2.08 9.28
CA GLY A 294 1.50 2.62 8.21
C GLY A 294 0.43 1.63 7.78
N GLN A 295 0.81 0.36 7.61
CA GLN A 295 -0.09 -0.73 7.20
C GLN A 295 -0.83 -1.36 8.39
N TRP A 296 -0.10 -1.77 9.43
CA TRP A 296 -0.67 -2.47 10.58
C TRP A 296 -1.67 -1.61 11.34
N LEU A 297 -1.31 -0.37 11.67
CA LEU A 297 -2.15 0.54 12.45
C LEU A 297 -2.91 1.56 11.58
N LYS A 298 -2.88 1.40 10.25
CA LYS A 298 -3.53 2.28 9.28
C LYS A 298 -3.08 3.75 9.37
N LEU A 299 -1.83 4.02 9.75
CA LEU A 299 -1.34 5.41 9.87
C LEU A 299 -1.32 6.16 8.53
N TYR A 300 -1.39 5.48 7.39
CA TYR A 300 -1.57 6.12 6.08
C TYR A 300 -2.93 6.82 5.95
N ASP A 301 -3.95 6.36 6.69
CA ASP A 301 -5.30 6.93 6.68
C ASP A 301 -5.45 8.12 7.63
N ILE A 302 -4.35 8.59 8.25
CA ILE A 302 -4.40 9.69 9.20
C ILE A 302 -5.02 10.97 8.60
N ALA A 303 -4.92 11.17 7.28
CA ALA A 303 -5.50 12.30 6.57
C ALA A 303 -6.81 11.97 5.83
N ALA A 304 -7.37 10.77 6.01
CA ALA A 304 -8.60 10.35 5.30
C ALA A 304 -9.84 11.12 5.76
N THR A 305 -9.84 11.65 6.99
CA THR A 305 -10.91 12.47 7.54
C THR A 305 -10.38 13.78 8.10
N ASP A 306 -11.08 14.88 7.81
CA ASP A 306 -10.79 16.20 8.37
C ASP A 306 -11.71 16.50 9.55
N PRO A 307 -11.15 16.76 10.76
CA PRO A 307 -11.94 17.22 11.88
C PRO A 307 -12.70 18.52 11.57
N ASP A 308 -13.97 18.58 11.97
CA ASP A 308 -14.80 19.77 11.78
C ASP A 308 -14.19 20.96 12.54
N LYS A 309 -13.96 22.06 11.82
CA LYS A 309 -13.25 23.24 12.37
C LYS A 309 -14.05 24.01 13.42
N LYS A 310 -15.36 23.81 13.53
CA LYS A 310 -16.18 24.42 14.60
C LYS A 310 -16.14 23.59 15.87
N LEU A 311 -16.13 22.25 15.73
CA LEU A 311 -16.02 21.32 16.85
C LEU A 311 -14.59 21.20 17.38
N TYR A 312 -13.59 21.20 16.51
CA TYR A 312 -12.18 20.98 16.82
C TYR A 312 -11.28 22.07 16.21
N PRO A 313 -11.49 23.36 16.56
CA PRO A 313 -10.72 24.48 16.00
C PRO A 313 -9.21 24.43 16.34
N GLU A 314 -8.81 23.62 17.31
CA GLU A 314 -7.42 23.40 17.71
C GLU A 314 -6.67 22.38 16.86
N PHE A 315 -7.39 21.62 16.04
CA PHE A 315 -6.78 20.68 15.12
C PHE A 315 -5.96 21.42 14.07
N SER A 316 -4.78 20.90 13.76
CA SER A 316 -3.87 21.47 12.78
C SER A 316 -3.07 20.36 12.12
N PRO A 317 -2.59 20.53 10.87
CA PRO A 317 -1.68 19.58 10.25
C PRO A 317 -0.44 19.30 11.10
N TYR A 318 0.05 20.30 11.84
CA TYR A 318 1.17 20.09 12.77
C TYR A 318 0.80 19.14 13.92
N LEU A 319 -0.39 19.26 14.50
CA LEU A 319 -0.86 18.29 15.50
C LEU A 319 -0.95 16.89 14.91
N GLN A 320 -1.51 16.75 13.71
CA GLN A 320 -1.62 15.46 13.01
C GLN A 320 -0.26 14.79 12.82
N ASP A 321 0.73 15.53 12.35
CA ASP A 321 2.08 14.99 12.13
C ASP A 321 2.74 14.59 13.47
N CYS A 322 2.45 15.31 14.56
CA CYS A 322 2.90 14.94 15.90
C CYS A 322 2.26 13.64 16.42
N MET A 323 0.98 13.41 16.11
CA MET A 323 0.28 12.16 16.47
C MET A 323 0.95 10.94 15.82
N VAL A 324 1.30 11.04 14.53
CA VAL A 324 2.00 9.96 13.81
C VAL A 324 3.42 9.77 14.34
N ALA A 325 4.11 10.88 14.65
CA ALA A 325 5.45 10.84 15.22
C ALA A 325 5.50 10.16 16.59
N GLU A 326 4.49 10.36 17.45
CA GLU A 326 4.34 9.63 18.73
C GLU A 326 4.32 8.13 18.49
N THR A 327 3.40 7.64 17.65
CA THR A 327 3.22 6.19 17.44
C THR A 327 4.48 5.52 16.91
N ARG A 328 5.15 6.16 15.95
CA ARG A 328 6.42 5.67 15.40
C ARG A 328 7.55 5.67 16.43
N ALA A 329 7.68 6.73 17.22
CA ALA A 329 8.68 6.79 18.27
C ALA A 329 8.38 5.79 19.40
N TYR A 330 7.11 5.59 19.73
CA TYR A 330 6.66 4.66 20.76
C TYR A 330 6.99 3.22 20.40
N PHE A 331 6.61 2.76 19.21
CA PHE A 331 6.96 1.41 18.76
C PHE A 331 8.47 1.20 18.65
N ARG A 332 9.22 2.23 18.21
CA ARG A 332 10.69 2.16 18.20
C ARG A 332 11.25 1.95 19.61
N GLU A 333 10.74 2.66 20.61
CA GLU A 333 11.14 2.47 22.01
C GLU A 333 10.84 1.03 22.48
N LEU A 334 9.67 0.46 22.14
CA LEU A 334 9.34 -0.93 22.47
C LEU A 334 10.35 -1.91 21.86
N LEU A 335 10.75 -1.67 20.62
CA LEU A 335 11.70 -2.51 19.88
C LEU A 335 13.14 -2.33 20.38
N GLU A 336 13.58 -1.11 20.65
CA GLU A 336 14.96 -0.82 21.06
C GLU A 336 15.23 -1.32 22.48
N GLN A 337 14.26 -1.15 23.38
CA GLN A 337 14.35 -1.56 24.79
C GLN A 337 13.84 -2.99 25.03
N ASP A 338 13.37 -3.68 23.99
CA ASP A 338 12.78 -5.02 24.05
C ASP A 338 11.68 -5.16 25.11
N LEU A 339 10.77 -4.18 25.15
CA LEU A 339 9.70 -4.14 26.15
C LEU A 339 8.67 -5.24 25.91
N ASP A 340 8.08 -5.73 27.00
CA ASP A 340 7.02 -6.72 26.96
C ASP A 340 5.83 -6.24 26.11
N VAL A 341 5.22 -7.15 25.37
CA VAL A 341 4.12 -6.86 24.44
C VAL A 341 2.89 -6.23 25.10
N SER A 342 2.70 -6.35 26.42
CA SER A 342 1.61 -5.67 27.14
C SER A 342 1.70 -4.15 27.00
N HIS A 343 2.89 -3.60 26.74
CA HIS A 343 3.10 -2.19 26.40
C HIS A 343 2.38 -1.75 25.13
N LEU A 344 1.88 -2.66 24.28
CA LEU A 344 0.98 -2.29 23.18
C LEU A 344 -0.35 -1.73 23.70
N LEU A 345 -0.84 -2.20 24.85
CA LEU A 345 -2.10 -1.77 25.45
C LEU A 345 -1.92 -0.87 26.66
N GLN A 346 -0.93 -1.11 27.51
CA GLN A 346 -0.75 -0.41 28.79
C GLN A 346 0.71 -0.05 29.02
N SER A 347 1.00 1.21 29.32
CA SER A 347 2.38 1.68 29.49
C SER A 347 2.49 2.77 30.52
N ASP A 348 3.66 2.85 31.16
CA ASP A 348 4.02 3.83 32.16
C ASP A 348 4.79 5.04 31.58
N PHE A 349 4.83 5.15 30.25
CA PHE A 349 5.45 6.28 29.55
C PHE A 349 4.72 6.62 28.25
N LEU A 350 5.00 7.82 27.75
CA LEU A 350 4.52 8.38 26.49
C LEU A 350 5.70 8.89 25.65
N MET A 351 5.50 9.03 24.33
CA MET A 351 6.48 9.62 23.42
C MET A 351 5.96 10.96 22.89
N LEU A 352 6.40 12.07 23.49
CA LEU A 352 5.78 13.38 23.29
C LEU A 352 6.77 14.42 22.79
N ASN A 353 6.29 15.32 21.94
CA ASN A 353 6.85 16.66 21.78
C ASN A 353 5.90 17.69 22.42
N GLN A 354 6.27 18.98 22.39
CA GLN A 354 5.47 20.01 23.06
C GLN A 354 4.06 20.13 22.48
N LYS A 355 3.87 20.00 21.15
CA LYS A 355 2.56 20.17 20.52
C LYS A 355 1.58 19.12 21.02
N LEU A 356 2.03 17.88 21.10
CA LEU A 356 1.23 16.76 21.55
C LEU A 356 1.04 16.77 23.07
N ALA A 357 2.08 17.14 23.83
CA ALA A 357 1.98 17.30 25.28
C ALA A 357 0.93 18.37 25.66
N THR A 358 0.91 19.51 24.97
CA THR A 358 -0.16 20.52 25.14
C THR A 358 -1.53 19.94 24.83
N HIS A 359 -1.67 19.19 23.73
CA HIS A 359 -2.92 18.54 23.38
C HIS A 359 -3.38 17.50 24.42
N TYR A 360 -2.44 16.85 25.11
CA TYR A 360 -2.73 15.87 26.16
C TYR A 360 -2.87 16.49 27.56
N GLY A 361 -2.61 17.79 27.72
CA GLY A 361 -2.61 18.45 29.04
C GLY A 361 -1.42 18.08 29.91
N ILE A 362 -0.29 17.66 29.32
CA ILE A 362 0.93 17.26 30.04
C ILE A 362 1.91 18.44 30.05
N PRO A 363 2.29 18.97 31.23
CA PRO A 363 3.21 20.10 31.34
C PRO A 363 4.67 19.70 31.09
N ASP A 364 5.56 20.68 31.10
CA ASP A 364 7.03 20.52 31.15
C ASP A 364 7.70 19.81 29.94
N VAL A 365 7.00 19.67 28.82
CA VAL A 365 7.57 19.23 27.53
C VAL A 365 7.71 20.42 26.59
N THR A 366 8.93 20.68 26.08
CA THR A 366 9.22 21.85 25.24
C THR A 366 9.92 21.49 23.93
N GLY A 367 9.60 22.18 22.84
CA GLY A 367 10.20 21.98 21.51
C GLY A 367 9.56 20.90 20.63
N THR A 368 10.05 20.78 19.40
CA THR A 368 9.50 19.93 18.33
C THR A 368 9.91 18.46 18.41
N GLN A 369 10.98 18.15 19.15
CA GLN A 369 11.55 16.80 19.26
C GLN A 369 10.71 15.90 20.16
N VAL A 370 10.39 14.71 19.66
CA VAL A 370 9.70 13.65 20.41
C VAL A 370 10.67 13.01 21.42
N ARG A 371 10.20 12.79 22.65
CA ARG A 371 10.99 12.18 23.72
C ARG A 371 10.12 11.31 24.63
N ARG A 372 10.76 10.38 25.33
CA ARG A 372 10.12 9.59 26.40
C ARG A 372 9.78 10.49 27.58
N VAL A 373 8.52 10.43 28.02
CA VAL A 373 7.99 11.17 29.17
C VAL A 373 7.30 10.15 30.08
N PRO A 374 7.64 10.08 31.39
CA PRO A 374 6.92 9.23 32.34
C PRO A 374 5.43 9.58 32.36
N LEU A 375 4.57 8.57 32.43
CA LEU A 375 3.12 8.77 32.50
C LEU A 375 2.75 9.43 33.84
N PRO A 376 2.10 10.61 33.83
CA PRO A 376 1.60 11.21 35.07
C PRO A 376 0.53 10.33 35.72
N ALA A 377 0.49 10.27 37.05
CA ALA A 377 -0.39 9.36 37.80
C ALA A 377 -1.89 9.48 37.45
N GLU A 378 -2.37 10.69 37.15
CA GLU A 378 -3.77 10.96 36.81
C GLU A 378 -4.04 10.95 35.29
N CYS A 379 -3.05 10.54 34.48
CA CYS A 379 -3.19 10.53 33.03
C CYS A 379 -3.93 9.26 32.60
N PRO A 380 -5.09 9.36 31.92
CA PRO A 380 -5.87 8.20 31.47
C PRO A 380 -5.27 7.52 30.21
N ARG A 381 -4.02 7.84 29.88
CA ARG A 381 -3.32 7.35 28.68
C ARG A 381 -2.35 6.24 29.04
N GLY A 382 -1.85 5.56 28.01
CA GLY A 382 -0.94 4.42 28.11
C GLY A 382 -1.19 3.48 26.93
N GLY A 383 -0.11 2.96 26.33
CA GLY A 383 -0.19 2.07 25.16
C GLY A 383 -0.71 2.74 23.88
N LEU A 384 -0.82 1.95 22.81
CA LEU A 384 -1.22 2.42 21.47
C LEU A 384 -2.69 2.86 21.40
N VAL A 385 -3.58 2.19 22.13
CA VAL A 385 -5.03 2.41 22.05
C VAL A 385 -5.48 3.81 22.51
N THR A 386 -4.65 4.50 23.31
CA THR A 386 -4.94 5.85 23.81
C THR A 386 -4.17 6.95 23.08
N GLN A 387 -3.42 6.61 22.03
CA GLN A 387 -2.70 7.59 21.21
C GLN A 387 -3.66 8.29 20.23
N ALA A 388 -3.49 9.60 20.05
CA ALA A 388 -4.40 10.42 19.26
C ALA A 388 -4.43 10.04 17.77
N SER A 389 -3.35 9.47 17.23
CA SER A 389 -3.31 8.91 15.88
C SER A 389 -4.37 7.82 15.68
N ILE A 390 -4.40 6.84 16.59
CA ILE A 390 -5.34 5.72 16.57
C ILE A 390 -6.77 6.21 16.79
N LEU A 391 -6.95 7.11 17.76
CA LEU A 391 -8.25 7.68 18.12
C LEU A 391 -8.86 8.52 16.98
N LYS A 392 -8.01 9.15 16.16
CA LYS A 392 -8.41 9.92 14.98
C LYS A 392 -8.77 9.03 13.79
N ILE A 393 -7.95 8.02 13.47
CA ILE A 393 -8.19 7.10 12.33
C ILE A 393 -9.49 6.32 12.52
N THR A 394 -9.91 6.11 13.77
CA THR A 394 -11.16 5.42 14.12
C THR A 394 -12.36 6.37 14.29
N ALA A 395 -12.27 7.61 13.80
CA ALA A 395 -13.32 8.63 13.85
C ALA A 395 -13.62 9.26 12.47
N ASN A 396 -14.79 9.88 12.31
CA ASN A 396 -15.26 10.40 11.01
C ASN A 396 -15.06 11.93 10.82
N GLY A 397 -14.35 12.59 11.75
CA GLY A 397 -14.10 14.05 11.72
C GLY A 397 -15.13 14.91 12.48
N THR A 398 -16.35 14.43 12.70
CA THR A 398 -17.38 15.16 13.48
C THR A 398 -17.74 14.43 14.77
N THR A 399 -17.91 13.11 14.68
CA THR A 399 -18.28 12.24 15.79
C THR A 399 -17.28 11.09 15.94
N THR A 400 -17.22 10.57 17.17
CA THR A 400 -16.57 9.29 17.46
C THR A 400 -17.54 8.16 17.15
N SER A 401 -17.02 6.95 16.95
CA SER A 401 -17.85 5.76 16.76
C SER A 401 -17.23 4.58 17.52
N PRO A 402 -17.92 4.04 18.55
CA PRO A 402 -17.43 2.90 19.31
C PRO A 402 -17.19 1.67 18.45
N VAL A 403 -17.99 1.46 17.39
CA VAL A 403 -17.93 0.25 16.57
C VAL A 403 -16.62 0.16 15.77
N PRO A 404 -16.21 1.15 14.96
CA PRO A 404 -14.88 1.20 14.35
C PRO A 404 -13.72 1.14 15.36
N ARG A 405 -13.85 1.80 16.52
CA ARG A 405 -12.84 1.78 17.57
C ARG A 405 -12.63 0.38 18.13
N GLY A 406 -13.73 -0.29 18.50
CA GLY A 406 -13.70 -1.64 19.01
C GLY A 406 -13.20 -2.65 17.98
N ALA A 407 -13.68 -2.54 16.74
CA ALA A 407 -13.21 -3.36 15.63
C ALA A 407 -11.70 -3.19 15.38
N PHE A 408 -11.18 -1.96 15.48
CA PHE A 408 -9.75 -1.69 15.36
C PHE A 408 -8.95 -2.39 16.47
N VAL A 409 -9.36 -2.25 17.73
CA VAL A 409 -8.67 -2.90 18.87
C VAL A 409 -8.67 -4.42 18.70
N LEU A 410 -9.82 -5.00 18.35
CA LEU A 410 -9.99 -6.43 18.16
C LEU A 410 -9.13 -6.99 17.02
N ASP A 411 -9.20 -6.39 15.83
CA ASP A 411 -8.45 -6.83 14.65
C ASP A 411 -6.95 -6.53 14.80
N ARG A 412 -6.61 -5.27 15.07
CA ARG A 412 -5.23 -4.81 14.96
C ARG A 412 -4.41 -5.12 16.21
N LEU A 413 -4.98 -5.24 17.40
CA LEU A 413 -4.21 -5.49 18.63
C LEU A 413 -4.47 -6.86 19.24
N LEU A 414 -5.72 -7.27 19.38
CA LEU A 414 -6.07 -8.52 20.08
C LEU A 414 -6.07 -9.78 19.19
N GLY A 415 -5.96 -9.63 17.86
CA GLY A 415 -5.98 -10.77 16.93
C GLY A 415 -7.33 -11.48 16.83
N GLN A 416 -8.42 -10.79 17.15
CA GLN A 416 -9.78 -11.32 17.17
C GLN A 416 -10.69 -10.52 16.23
N PRO A 417 -10.39 -10.46 14.92
CA PRO A 417 -11.12 -9.60 14.00
C PRO A 417 -12.62 -9.91 14.03
N PRO A 418 -13.49 -8.88 14.02
CA PRO A 418 -14.92 -9.11 13.98
C PRO A 418 -15.32 -9.81 12.68
N GLU A 419 -16.32 -10.70 12.78
CA GLU A 419 -16.91 -11.39 11.64
C GLU A 419 -17.47 -10.35 10.64
N PRO A 420 -17.25 -10.53 9.33
CA PRO A 420 -17.84 -9.64 8.33
C PRO A 420 -19.37 -9.73 8.40
N PRO A 421 -20.09 -8.63 8.10
CA PRO A 421 -21.55 -8.66 8.06
C PRO A 421 -22.02 -9.69 7.01
N PRO A 422 -23.12 -10.42 7.26
CA PRO A 422 -23.66 -11.37 6.29
C PRO A 422 -23.96 -10.70 4.96
N SER A 423 -23.41 -11.20 3.86
CA SER A 423 -23.52 -10.63 2.51
C SER A 423 -24.95 -10.62 1.93
N ASN A 424 -25.88 -11.37 2.55
CA ASN A 424 -27.18 -11.70 1.95
C ASN A 424 -28.35 -11.00 2.67
N VAL A 425 -28.09 -10.03 3.54
CA VAL A 425 -29.13 -9.34 4.32
C VAL A 425 -28.99 -7.85 4.08
N SER A 426 -30.06 -7.19 3.62
CA SER A 426 -30.12 -5.73 3.56
C SER A 426 -29.76 -5.14 4.92
N PRO A 427 -29.04 -4.00 5.00
CA PRO A 427 -28.75 -3.35 6.27
C PRO A 427 -30.05 -3.17 7.05
N ILE A 428 -30.20 -3.91 8.15
CA ILE A 428 -31.31 -3.70 9.06
C ILE A 428 -30.98 -2.40 9.77
N GLU A 429 -31.56 -1.29 9.33
CA GLU A 429 -31.51 -0.03 10.07
C GLU A 429 -32.49 -0.17 11.26
N PRO A 430 -32.00 -0.33 12.50
CA PRO A 430 -32.88 -0.41 13.65
C PRO A 430 -33.49 0.96 13.93
N ASP A 431 -34.70 0.97 14.49
CA ASP A 431 -35.36 2.20 14.90
C ASP A 431 -34.64 2.81 16.12
N VAL A 432 -33.80 3.82 15.86
CA VAL A 432 -33.09 4.58 16.89
C VAL A 432 -33.91 5.77 17.42
N GLN A 433 -35.19 5.93 17.03
CA GLN A 433 -36.01 7.07 17.46
C GLN A 433 -36.10 7.16 18.99
N GLY A 434 -35.84 8.35 19.53
CA GLY A 434 -35.81 8.61 20.97
C GLY A 434 -34.51 8.21 21.68
N ALA A 435 -33.48 7.72 20.96
CA ALA A 435 -32.14 7.58 21.50
C ALA A 435 -31.45 8.96 21.57
N THR A 436 -30.88 9.31 22.72
CA THR A 436 -30.29 10.65 22.93
C THR A 436 -28.77 10.62 23.07
N THR A 437 -28.21 9.43 23.24
CA THR A 437 -26.76 9.19 23.33
C THR A 437 -26.33 8.11 22.33
N ILE A 438 -25.03 8.05 22.01
CA ILE A 438 -24.45 6.96 21.22
C ILE A 438 -24.70 5.60 21.90
N ARG A 439 -24.72 5.57 23.24
CA ARG A 439 -25.05 4.38 24.03
C ARG A 439 -26.48 3.90 23.77
N ASP A 440 -27.44 4.81 23.81
CA ASP A 440 -28.85 4.49 23.56
C ASP A 440 -29.05 3.99 22.12
N GLN A 441 -28.35 4.60 21.15
CA GLN A 441 -28.42 4.20 19.75
C GLN A 441 -27.90 2.78 19.54
N LEU A 442 -26.73 2.45 20.12
CA LEU A 442 -26.16 1.11 20.03
C LEU A 442 -26.95 0.07 20.84
N ALA A 443 -27.49 0.45 21.99
CA ALA A 443 -28.37 -0.43 22.76
C ALA A 443 -29.60 -0.85 21.93
N LYS A 444 -30.27 0.11 21.28
CA LYS A 444 -31.38 -0.18 20.35
C LYS A 444 -30.93 -0.97 19.14
N HIS A 445 -29.74 -0.70 18.60
CA HIS A 445 -29.17 -1.49 17.51
C HIS A 445 -28.95 -2.96 17.89
N ARG A 446 -28.65 -3.22 19.17
CA ARG A 446 -28.45 -4.55 19.73
C ARG A 446 -29.72 -5.28 20.15
N ASP A 447 -30.89 -4.65 20.09
CA ASP A 447 -32.15 -5.35 20.38
C ASP A 447 -32.42 -6.49 19.37
N ASN A 448 -31.78 -6.45 18.20
CA ASN A 448 -31.74 -7.57 17.26
C ASN A 448 -30.66 -8.60 17.67
N ALA A 449 -31.08 -9.84 17.90
CA ALA A 449 -30.20 -10.94 18.28
C ALA A 449 -29.04 -11.20 17.29
N LEU A 450 -29.24 -10.94 15.99
CA LEU A 450 -28.19 -11.08 14.97
C LEU A 450 -27.10 -10.00 15.09
N CYS A 451 -27.47 -8.79 15.52
CA CYS A 451 -26.51 -7.71 15.75
C CYS A 451 -25.84 -7.86 17.12
N ALA A 452 -26.58 -8.30 18.13
CA ALA A 452 -26.09 -8.46 19.50
C ALA A 452 -24.88 -9.40 19.59
N SER A 453 -24.86 -10.50 18.82
CA SER A 453 -23.80 -11.51 18.87
C SER A 453 -22.41 -10.94 18.51
N CYS A 454 -22.34 -10.09 17.48
CA CYS A 454 -21.11 -9.42 17.07
C CYS A 454 -20.79 -8.25 18.01
N HIS A 455 -21.78 -7.42 18.32
CA HIS A 455 -21.60 -6.22 19.13
C HIS A 455 -21.22 -6.52 20.59
N GLN A 456 -21.55 -7.70 21.13
CA GLN A 456 -21.07 -8.13 22.45
C GLN A 456 -19.54 -8.15 22.54
N LYS A 457 -18.84 -8.40 21.42
CA LYS A 457 -17.38 -8.38 21.35
C LYS A 457 -16.85 -7.00 20.96
N ILE A 458 -17.50 -6.34 20.01
CA ILE A 458 -17.01 -5.10 19.39
C ILE A 458 -17.21 -3.89 20.30
N ASP A 459 -18.39 -3.73 20.88
CA ASP A 459 -18.73 -2.51 21.61
C ASP A 459 -17.88 -2.24 22.85
N PRO A 460 -17.54 -3.24 23.70
CA PRO A 460 -16.79 -2.97 24.92
C PRO A 460 -15.44 -2.25 24.71
N PRO A 461 -14.50 -2.72 23.88
CA PRO A 461 -13.28 -1.97 23.60
C PRO A 461 -13.56 -0.60 22.96
N GLY A 462 -14.65 -0.47 22.19
CA GLY A 462 -15.10 0.81 21.64
C GLY A 462 -15.52 1.81 22.72
N PHE A 463 -16.34 1.37 23.67
CA PHE A 463 -16.83 2.19 24.79
C PHE A 463 -15.69 2.63 25.70
N ALA A 464 -14.73 1.74 25.99
CA ALA A 464 -13.54 2.09 26.78
C ALA A 464 -12.82 3.34 26.22
N LEU A 465 -12.82 3.51 24.89
CA LEU A 465 -12.15 4.62 24.21
C LEU A 465 -13.03 5.86 24.02
N GLU A 466 -14.32 5.84 24.38
CA GLU A 466 -15.20 7.00 24.20
C GLU A 466 -14.85 8.20 25.11
N ALA A 467 -14.01 7.99 26.13
CA ALA A 467 -13.39 9.06 26.90
C ALA A 467 -12.42 9.93 26.08
N PHE A 468 -12.16 9.57 24.81
CA PHE A 468 -11.35 10.37 23.89
C PHE A 468 -12.17 10.86 22.70
N ASP A 469 -11.97 12.13 22.32
CA ASP A 469 -12.67 12.77 21.21
C ASP A 469 -12.11 12.39 19.83
N VAL A 470 -12.62 13.05 18.78
CA VAL A 470 -12.27 12.78 17.37
C VAL A 470 -10.80 13.05 17.06
N ILE A 471 -10.15 13.94 17.81
CA ILE A 471 -8.73 14.25 17.65
C ILE A 471 -7.90 13.60 18.77
N GLY A 472 -8.48 12.68 19.53
CA GLY A 472 -7.82 11.97 20.60
C GLY A 472 -7.59 12.78 21.88
N GLY A 473 -8.24 13.94 22.04
CA GLY A 473 -8.27 14.71 23.27
C GLY A 473 -9.14 14.02 24.33
N PHE A 474 -8.76 14.10 25.61
CA PHE A 474 -9.57 13.53 26.67
C PHE A 474 -10.85 14.37 26.89
N ARG A 475 -11.99 13.71 27.12
CA ARG A 475 -13.28 14.35 27.33
C ARG A 475 -14.13 13.59 28.38
N THR A 476 -14.94 14.35 29.10
CA THR A 476 -16.02 13.82 29.96
C THR A 476 -17.41 14.07 29.37
N ARG A 477 -17.53 14.97 28.40
CA ARG A 477 -18.77 15.32 27.69
C ARG A 477 -18.52 15.43 26.19
N TYR A 478 -19.52 15.09 25.37
CA TYR A 478 -19.43 15.23 23.91
C TYR A 478 -19.44 16.71 23.49
N ARG A 479 -18.77 17.06 22.39
CA ARG A 479 -18.87 18.40 21.78
C ARG A 479 -20.08 18.47 20.83
N SER A 480 -20.70 19.64 20.73
CA SER A 480 -21.90 19.91 19.91
C SER A 480 -21.87 21.33 19.31
N ILE A 481 -22.50 21.54 18.15
CA ILE A 481 -22.60 22.87 17.50
C ILE A 481 -23.89 23.61 17.88
N GLY A 482 -24.85 22.96 18.56
CA GLY A 482 -26.18 23.52 18.84
C GLY A 482 -26.61 23.41 20.30
N GLU A 483 -26.89 22.19 20.73
CA GLU A 483 -27.38 21.90 22.08
C GLU A 483 -26.24 21.72 23.08
N GLY A 484 -26.52 21.99 24.36
CA GLY A 484 -25.58 21.80 25.46
C GLY A 484 -25.10 23.11 26.11
N ASP A 485 -24.25 22.96 27.11
CA ASP A 485 -23.72 24.07 27.88
C ASP A 485 -22.60 24.78 27.12
N PRO A 486 -22.41 26.10 27.29
CA PRO A 486 -21.25 26.79 26.74
C PRO A 486 -19.95 26.13 27.24
N ALA A 487 -19.03 25.84 26.31
CA ALA A 487 -17.68 25.45 26.70
C ALA A 487 -16.95 26.63 27.35
N GLU A 488 -16.09 26.34 28.33
CA GLU A 488 -15.36 27.36 29.07
C GLU A 488 -14.38 28.11 28.13
N ARG A 489 -14.40 29.45 28.21
CA ARG A 489 -13.55 30.29 27.37
C ARG A 489 -12.09 30.11 27.79
N GLY A 490 -11.24 29.72 26.84
CA GLY A 490 -9.82 29.47 27.09
C GLY A 490 -9.49 28.03 27.47
N ALA A 491 -10.46 27.11 27.44
CA ALA A 491 -10.25 25.68 27.72
C ALA A 491 -9.29 24.95 26.74
N ILE A 492 -8.93 25.59 25.62
CA ILE A 492 -7.96 25.08 24.65
C ILE A 492 -6.76 26.02 24.60
N ASP A 493 -6.94 27.13 23.90
CA ASP A 493 -5.99 28.24 23.76
C ASP A 493 -6.82 29.54 23.78
N PRO A 494 -6.45 30.55 24.59
CA PRO A 494 -7.18 31.81 24.67
C PRO A 494 -7.39 32.57 23.34
N PHE A 495 -6.57 32.30 22.32
CA PHE A 495 -6.65 32.90 20.98
C PHE A 495 -7.50 32.09 20.01
N ILE A 496 -7.86 30.86 20.35
CA ILE A 496 -8.76 30.03 19.56
C ILE A 496 -10.19 30.34 19.99
N GLY A 497 -10.99 30.82 19.05
CA GLY A 497 -12.41 31.05 19.27
C GLY A 497 -13.14 29.72 19.47
N ILE A 498 -13.71 29.52 20.66
CA ILE A 498 -14.53 28.33 20.96
C ILE A 498 -15.96 28.60 20.52
N GLY A 499 -16.42 27.83 19.53
CA GLY A 499 -17.80 27.90 19.01
C GLY A 499 -18.68 26.70 19.38
N PHE A 500 -18.09 25.64 19.95
CA PHE A 500 -18.82 24.43 20.34
C PHE A 500 -19.37 24.52 21.77
N ARG A 501 -20.30 23.62 22.07
CA ARG A 501 -20.97 23.42 23.36
C ARG A 501 -20.68 22.01 23.89
N LEU A 502 -20.86 21.83 25.20
CA LEU A 502 -20.74 20.57 25.91
C LEU A 502 -22.11 19.90 25.98
N GLY A 503 -22.25 18.79 25.26
CA GLY A 503 -23.43 17.95 25.18
C GLY A 503 -23.56 16.99 26.37
N LYS A 504 -23.95 15.75 26.11
CA LYS A 504 -24.17 14.71 27.13
C LYS A 504 -22.84 14.21 27.73
N ASP A 505 -22.93 13.61 28.91
CA ASP A 505 -21.81 12.92 29.54
C ASP A 505 -21.39 11.68 28.73
N VAL A 506 -20.10 11.37 28.82
CA VAL A 506 -19.50 10.17 28.23
C VAL A 506 -19.62 9.02 29.22
N ASP A 507 -20.10 7.88 28.75
CA ASP A 507 -20.05 6.61 29.47
C ASP A 507 -19.04 5.69 28.78
N ALA A 508 -17.89 5.51 29.45
CA ALA A 508 -16.80 4.65 28.98
C ALA A 508 -16.82 3.25 29.60
N SER A 509 -17.87 2.89 30.34
CA SER A 509 -17.98 1.59 31.00
C SER A 509 -18.41 0.47 30.04
N GLY A 510 -18.14 -0.78 30.38
CA GLY A 510 -18.57 -1.91 29.56
C GLY A 510 -18.44 -3.25 30.24
N GLU A 511 -18.93 -4.28 29.55
CA GLU A 511 -18.91 -5.68 29.97
C GLU A 511 -18.36 -6.52 28.82
N LEU A 512 -17.35 -7.34 29.10
CA LEU A 512 -16.72 -8.25 28.15
C LEU A 512 -17.54 -9.55 27.99
N PRO A 513 -17.32 -10.34 26.92
CA PRO A 513 -18.06 -11.58 26.68
C PRO A 513 -17.96 -12.63 27.80
N ASP A 514 -16.93 -12.55 28.63
CA ASP A 514 -16.71 -13.43 29.79
C ASP A 514 -17.37 -12.93 31.09
N GLY A 515 -18.08 -11.80 31.03
CA GLY A 515 -18.79 -11.18 32.15
C GLY A 515 -17.95 -10.22 33.00
N GLN A 516 -16.66 -10.02 32.70
CA GLN A 516 -15.86 -9.00 33.38
C GLN A 516 -16.33 -7.60 33.00
N THR A 517 -16.43 -6.70 33.98
CA THR A 517 -16.85 -5.31 33.78
C THR A 517 -15.71 -4.34 34.01
N PHE A 518 -15.77 -3.19 33.35
CA PHE A 518 -14.84 -2.07 33.54
C PHE A 518 -15.60 -0.75 33.54
N ALA A 519 -15.12 0.22 34.31
CA ALA A 519 -15.68 1.57 34.37
C ALA A 519 -15.00 2.56 33.41
N ASN A 520 -13.77 2.27 32.97
CA ASN A 520 -12.94 3.18 32.20
C ASN A 520 -11.87 2.44 31.37
N VAL A 521 -11.13 3.19 30.55
CA VAL A 521 -10.07 2.65 29.68
C VAL A 521 -8.96 1.93 30.45
N GLN A 522 -8.59 2.42 31.63
CA GLN A 522 -7.50 1.84 32.42
C GLN A 522 -7.87 0.45 32.97
N GLU A 523 -9.10 0.31 33.46
CA GLU A 523 -9.64 -0.99 33.89
C GLU A 523 -9.76 -1.96 32.71
N PHE A 524 -10.24 -1.49 31.55
CA PHE A 524 -10.25 -2.30 30.32
C PHE A 524 -8.83 -2.78 29.94
N GLN A 525 -7.84 -1.89 29.96
CA GLN A 525 -6.45 -2.22 29.67
C GLN A 525 -5.88 -3.25 30.66
N ASN A 526 -6.17 -3.11 31.96
CA ASN A 526 -5.73 -4.07 32.98
C ASN A 526 -6.32 -5.47 32.73
N ILE A 527 -7.60 -5.55 32.34
CA ILE A 527 -8.25 -6.82 32.01
C ILE A 527 -7.61 -7.40 30.73
N ALA A 528 -7.49 -6.60 29.68
CA ALA A 528 -6.98 -7.04 28.38
C ALA A 528 -5.51 -7.48 28.41
N THR A 529 -4.70 -6.96 29.34
CA THR A 529 -3.29 -7.32 29.51
C THR A 529 -3.03 -8.45 30.49
N THR A 530 -4.06 -8.96 31.19
CA THR A 530 -3.93 -10.10 32.10
C THR A 530 -3.41 -11.37 31.40
N ASN A 531 -3.67 -11.51 30.10
CA ASN A 531 -3.08 -12.53 29.24
C ASN A 531 -2.48 -11.87 28.00
N SER A 532 -1.15 -11.75 27.94
CA SER A 532 -0.43 -11.14 26.82
C SER A 532 -0.24 -12.07 25.62
N ARG A 533 -0.58 -13.35 25.73
CA ARG A 533 -0.39 -14.33 24.65
C ARG A 533 -1.11 -13.97 23.34
N PRO A 534 -2.39 -13.52 23.34
CA PRO A 534 -3.06 -13.09 22.12
C PRO A 534 -2.40 -11.88 21.46
N LEU A 535 -1.83 -10.97 22.26
CA LEU A 535 -1.08 -9.81 21.74
C LEU A 535 0.19 -10.26 21.00
N LEU A 536 0.93 -11.21 21.58
CA LEU A 536 2.11 -11.80 20.94
C LEU A 536 1.74 -12.56 19.67
N GLU A 537 0.72 -13.40 19.71
CA GLU A 537 0.26 -14.18 18.55
C GLU A 537 -0.11 -13.27 17.39
N ASN A 538 -0.88 -12.20 17.66
CA ASN A 538 -1.25 -11.24 16.64
C ASN A 538 -0.04 -10.47 16.13
N LEU A 539 0.82 -9.90 17.00
CA LEU A 539 2.01 -9.17 16.56
C LEU A 539 2.95 -10.06 15.71
N ALA A 540 3.14 -11.31 16.12
CA ALA A 540 3.91 -12.31 15.39
C ALA A 540 3.32 -12.56 14.00
N GLN A 541 1.99 -12.74 13.92
CA GLN A 541 1.28 -12.88 12.65
C GLN A 541 1.46 -11.64 11.76
N ARG A 542 1.39 -10.43 12.32
CA ARG A 542 1.64 -9.18 11.57
C ARG A 542 3.08 -9.10 11.05
N PHE A 543 4.08 -9.49 11.84
CA PHE A 543 5.47 -9.59 11.38
C PHE A 543 5.65 -10.63 10.28
N ILE A 544 5.03 -11.81 10.40
CA ILE A 544 5.11 -12.85 9.37
C ILE A 544 4.49 -12.33 8.07
N VAL A 545 3.26 -11.83 8.10
CA VAL A 545 2.57 -11.29 6.91
C VAL A 545 3.38 -10.17 6.27
N TYR A 546 3.87 -9.23 7.08
CA TYR A 546 4.65 -8.12 6.57
C TYR A 546 5.96 -8.57 5.93
N SER A 547 6.67 -9.52 6.56
CA SER A 547 8.03 -9.93 6.15
C SER A 547 8.07 -11.00 5.05
N THR A 548 7.01 -11.79 4.89
CA THR A 548 6.93 -12.87 3.90
C THR A 548 5.90 -12.62 2.81
N GLY A 549 4.99 -11.65 2.99
CA GLY A 549 3.86 -11.41 2.09
C GLY A 549 2.78 -12.48 2.14
N GLN A 550 2.84 -13.43 3.08
CA GLN A 550 1.92 -14.56 3.15
C GLN A 550 1.16 -14.62 4.49
N THR A 551 -0.13 -14.98 4.42
CA THR A 551 -0.99 -15.16 5.60
C THR A 551 -0.70 -16.47 6.31
N VAL A 552 -0.66 -16.44 7.64
CA VAL A 552 -0.52 -17.63 8.49
C VAL A 552 -1.72 -18.56 8.29
N ARG A 553 -1.47 -19.81 7.89
CA ARG A 553 -2.49 -20.82 7.61
C ARG A 553 -2.68 -21.76 8.80
N PHE A 554 -3.65 -22.67 8.66
CA PHE A 554 -3.87 -23.73 9.65
C PHE A 554 -2.62 -24.57 9.93
N SER A 555 -1.87 -24.94 8.88
CA SER A 555 -0.61 -25.71 8.96
C SER A 555 0.51 -24.99 9.73
N ASP A 556 0.47 -23.66 9.77
CA ASP A 556 1.55 -22.84 10.33
C ASP A 556 1.34 -22.54 11.82
N ARG A 557 0.14 -22.80 12.35
CA ARG A 557 -0.23 -22.53 13.75
C ARG A 557 0.71 -23.17 14.78
N PRO A 558 1.18 -24.43 14.61
CA PRO A 558 2.15 -25.00 15.55
C PRO A 558 3.48 -24.25 15.58
N ALA A 559 3.96 -23.79 14.42
CA ALA A 559 5.18 -23.01 14.33
C ALA A 559 5.01 -21.61 14.96
N LEU A 560 3.87 -20.95 14.71
CA LEU A 560 3.50 -19.68 15.36
C LEU A 560 3.44 -19.83 16.89
N ALA A 561 2.77 -20.86 17.39
CA ALA A 561 2.69 -21.13 18.82
C ALA A 561 4.10 -21.31 19.43
N SER A 562 4.99 -22.03 18.73
CA SER A 562 6.36 -22.22 19.18
C SER A 562 7.18 -20.93 19.24
N ILE A 563 7.01 -20.01 18.28
CA ILE A 563 7.61 -18.66 18.31
C ILE A 563 7.15 -17.90 19.57
N VAL A 564 5.83 -17.91 19.82
CA VAL A 564 5.23 -17.21 20.96
C VAL A 564 5.70 -17.80 22.29
N ASP A 565 5.73 -19.12 22.42
CA ASP A 565 6.16 -19.79 23.65
C ASP A 565 7.64 -19.50 23.97
N ARG A 566 8.52 -19.46 22.95
CA ARG A 566 9.93 -19.08 23.13
C ARG A 566 10.11 -17.60 23.48
N THR A 567 9.25 -16.74 22.95
CA THR A 567 9.23 -15.30 23.28
C THR A 567 8.78 -15.09 24.72
N LEU A 568 7.71 -15.78 25.17
CA LEU A 568 7.22 -15.71 26.55
C LEU A 568 8.26 -16.23 27.55
N ALA A 569 9.00 -17.29 27.20
CA ALA A 569 10.11 -17.79 28.02
C ALA A 569 11.24 -16.75 28.21
N GLN A 570 11.28 -15.73 27.35
CA GLN A 570 12.24 -14.62 27.35
C GLN A 570 11.56 -13.28 27.71
N GLN A 571 10.52 -13.31 28.55
CA GLN A 571 9.82 -12.12 29.07
C GLN A 571 8.94 -11.36 28.07
N GLY A 572 8.63 -11.92 26.90
CA GLY A 572 7.58 -11.37 26.02
C GLY A 572 7.99 -10.13 25.19
N GLY A 573 9.30 -9.85 25.08
CA GLY A 573 9.82 -8.66 24.43
C GLY A 573 9.54 -8.56 22.91
N VAL A 574 9.27 -7.36 22.41
CA VAL A 574 8.97 -7.09 20.99
C VAL A 574 10.16 -7.39 20.05
N ARG A 575 11.39 -7.10 20.48
CA ARG A 575 12.61 -7.37 19.70
C ARG A 575 12.93 -8.85 19.72
N THR A 576 12.76 -9.49 20.88
CA THR A 576 12.86 -10.94 21.02
C THR A 576 11.87 -11.62 20.08
N LEU A 577 10.61 -11.17 20.02
CA LEU A 577 9.62 -11.70 19.09
C LEU A 577 10.06 -11.58 17.63
N LEU A 578 10.61 -10.44 17.25
CA LEU A 578 11.13 -10.20 15.90
C LEU A 578 12.26 -11.18 15.56
N HIS A 579 13.19 -11.42 16.48
CA HIS A 579 14.25 -12.44 16.30
C HIS A 579 13.68 -13.85 16.19
N GLU A 580 12.70 -14.20 17.03
CA GLU A 580 12.05 -15.52 17.00
C GLU A 580 11.28 -15.77 15.70
N VAL A 581 10.67 -14.73 15.12
CA VAL A 581 10.05 -14.80 13.78
C VAL A 581 11.12 -15.01 12.71
N ILE A 582 12.18 -14.20 12.70
CA ILE A 582 13.24 -14.26 11.68
C ILE A 582 13.99 -15.60 11.72
N GLY A 583 14.27 -16.13 12.91
CA GLY A 583 14.92 -17.42 13.11
C GLY A 583 14.02 -18.63 12.82
N SER A 584 12.71 -18.41 12.60
CA SER A 584 11.76 -19.51 12.43
C SER A 584 11.80 -20.12 11.02
N PRO A 585 11.31 -21.37 10.87
CA PRO A 585 11.05 -21.95 9.56
C PRO A 585 10.06 -21.15 8.71
N LEU A 586 9.10 -20.45 9.34
CA LEU A 586 8.11 -19.63 8.61
C LEU A 586 8.77 -18.50 7.81
N PHE A 587 9.88 -17.95 8.34
CA PHE A 587 10.66 -16.92 7.66
C PHE A 587 11.76 -17.51 6.76
N THR A 588 12.50 -18.49 7.27
CA THR A 588 13.69 -19.04 6.57
C THR A 588 13.37 -20.03 5.46
N ASN A 589 12.27 -20.79 5.57
CA ASN A 589 11.84 -21.77 4.57
C ASN A 589 10.59 -21.34 3.77
N GLY A 590 9.92 -20.26 4.17
CA GLY A 590 8.62 -19.86 3.63
C GLY A 590 7.46 -20.67 4.22
N LEU A 591 6.21 -20.26 3.98
CA LEU A 591 5.04 -21.06 4.39
C LEU A 591 4.87 -22.26 3.44
N ASP A 592 4.36 -23.37 3.96
CA ASP A 592 4.16 -24.59 3.19
C ASP A 592 3.16 -24.35 2.04
N THR A 593 3.65 -24.43 0.80
CA THR A 593 2.85 -24.22 -0.42
C THR A 593 2.12 -25.48 -0.89
N ALA A 594 2.39 -26.65 -0.29
CA ALA A 594 1.84 -27.94 -0.71
C ALA A 594 0.30 -28.06 -0.57
N VAL A 595 -0.33 -27.12 0.17
CA VAL A 595 -1.78 -27.12 0.45
C VAL A 595 -2.54 -26.06 -0.36
N TYR A 596 -1.99 -25.53 -1.47
CA TYR A 596 -2.78 -24.69 -2.41
C TYR A 596 -3.74 -25.52 -3.29
N ARG A 597 -4.27 -26.63 -2.75
CA ARG A 597 -5.35 -27.41 -3.35
C ARG A 597 -6.57 -27.34 -2.42
N LYS A 598 -7.55 -26.53 -2.86
CA LYS A 598 -8.98 -26.88 -2.94
C LYS A 598 -10.00 -26.24 -1.99
N GLU A 599 -9.69 -25.53 -0.90
CA GLU A 599 -10.75 -25.19 0.09
C GLU A 599 -10.91 -23.73 0.58
N GLU A 600 -10.02 -22.77 0.29
CA GLU A 600 -10.11 -21.42 0.90
C GLU A 600 -10.48 -20.26 -0.04
N THR A 601 -11.00 -20.51 -1.25
CA THR A 601 -11.42 -19.44 -2.15
C THR A 601 -12.74 -18.75 -1.76
N ASP A 602 -13.53 -19.32 -0.85
CA ASP A 602 -14.87 -18.78 -0.54
C ASP A 602 -14.94 -17.89 0.72
N THR A 603 -13.85 -17.71 1.48
CA THR A 603 -13.88 -16.87 2.70
C THR A 603 -12.68 -15.95 2.91
N ALA A 604 -11.54 -16.18 2.23
CA ALA A 604 -10.42 -15.25 2.26
C ALA A 604 -10.60 -14.17 1.19
N THR A 605 -11.57 -13.28 1.39
CA THR A 605 -11.38 -11.92 0.88
C THR A 605 -10.14 -11.39 1.57
N VAL A 606 -9.02 -11.30 0.85
CA VAL A 606 -7.94 -10.38 1.21
C VAL A 606 -8.63 -9.04 1.36
N ARG A 607 -8.91 -8.62 2.60
CA ARG A 607 -9.53 -7.33 2.89
C ARG A 607 -8.63 -6.30 2.23
N GLY A 608 -9.17 -5.55 1.27
CA GLY A 608 -8.45 -4.57 0.44
C GLY A 608 -7.87 -3.36 1.19
N ASP A 609 -7.68 -3.48 2.51
CA ASP A 609 -7.16 -2.45 3.40
C ASP A 609 -5.64 -2.56 3.64
N ASP A 610 -5.00 -3.70 3.35
CA ASP A 610 -3.56 -3.88 3.55
C ASP A 610 -2.80 -3.54 2.25
N GLN A 611 -2.74 -2.24 1.93
CA GLN A 611 -2.40 -1.73 0.59
C GLN A 611 -0.94 -1.87 0.11
N ARG A 612 0.00 -2.50 0.83
CA ARG A 612 1.38 -2.74 0.34
C ARG A 612 2.06 -3.95 0.99
N MET A 613 1.45 -5.13 0.89
CA MET A 613 2.17 -6.36 1.22
C MET A 613 3.32 -6.61 0.24
N LEU A 614 4.39 -7.25 0.72
CA LEU A 614 5.47 -7.81 -0.10
C LEU A 614 4.85 -8.67 -1.21
N MET A 615 4.94 -8.19 -2.47
CA MET A 615 4.40 -8.88 -3.65
C MET A 615 5.24 -10.13 -3.91
N THR A 616 4.85 -11.23 -3.30
CA THR A 616 5.58 -12.50 -3.33
C THR A 616 4.89 -13.44 -4.29
N ALA A 617 5.63 -14.07 -5.19
CA ALA A 617 5.09 -14.97 -6.19
C ALA A 617 5.88 -16.27 -6.25
N THR A 618 5.20 -17.37 -6.54
CA THR A 618 5.86 -18.65 -6.80
C THR A 618 6.30 -18.72 -8.26
N LEU A 619 7.33 -19.53 -8.54
CA LEU A 619 7.85 -19.76 -9.89
C LEU A 619 6.74 -20.16 -10.90
N ALA A 620 5.74 -20.93 -10.44
CA ALA A 620 4.63 -21.42 -11.27
C ALA A 620 3.58 -20.34 -11.62
N ALA A 621 3.53 -19.24 -10.86
CA ALA A 621 2.51 -18.19 -11.03
C ALA A 621 2.93 -17.08 -12.00
N VAL A 622 4.18 -17.09 -12.49
CA VAL A 622 4.79 -15.95 -13.17
C VAL A 622 5.52 -16.37 -14.44
N THR A 623 5.09 -15.86 -15.59
CA THR A 623 5.75 -16.07 -16.88
C THR A 623 6.87 -15.05 -17.11
N SER A 624 8.10 -15.36 -16.70
CA SER A 624 9.29 -14.57 -17.08
C SER A 624 10.09 -15.26 -18.20
N PRO A 625 10.68 -14.51 -19.17
CA PRO A 625 11.64 -15.04 -20.14
C PRO A 625 12.86 -15.74 -19.51
N ALA A 626 13.32 -15.25 -18.36
CA ALA A 626 14.37 -15.88 -17.58
C ALA A 626 13.96 -17.27 -17.07
N LEU A 627 12.67 -17.40 -16.72
CA LEU A 627 12.06 -18.61 -16.16
C LEU A 627 11.64 -19.62 -17.24
N ARG A 628 11.38 -19.18 -18.49
CA ARG A 628 11.13 -20.08 -19.63
C ARG A 628 12.27 -21.09 -19.85
N SER A 629 13.51 -20.63 -19.72
CA SER A 629 14.70 -21.47 -19.95
C SER A 629 14.90 -22.59 -18.91
N LEU A 630 14.26 -22.51 -17.74
CA LEU A 630 14.35 -23.54 -16.69
C LEU A 630 13.21 -24.57 -16.77
N ALA A 631 12.14 -24.27 -17.50
CA ALA A 631 10.94 -25.11 -17.58
C ALA A 631 10.90 -26.02 -18.83
N GLU A 632 11.81 -25.85 -19.79
CA GLU A 632 11.76 -26.52 -21.10
C GLU A 632 12.26 -27.98 -21.15
N GLU A 633 12.57 -28.61 -20.01
CA GLU A 633 13.06 -30.01 -19.98
C GLU A 633 12.06 -31.09 -19.53
N GLN A 634 10.74 -30.90 -19.76
CA GLN A 634 9.81 -32.04 -19.69
C GLN A 634 9.12 -32.30 -21.05
N PRO A 635 9.44 -33.40 -21.75
CA PRO A 635 8.67 -33.81 -22.91
C PRO A 635 7.26 -34.20 -22.47
N ALA A 636 6.25 -33.56 -23.08
CA ALA A 636 4.86 -33.96 -22.91
C ALA A 636 4.70 -35.44 -23.29
N SER A 637 4.02 -36.21 -22.43
CA SER A 637 3.60 -37.57 -22.80
C SER A 637 2.71 -37.52 -24.05
N PRO A 638 2.80 -38.49 -24.97
CA PRO A 638 1.97 -38.50 -26.17
C PRO A 638 0.49 -38.49 -25.76
N ALA A 639 -0.25 -37.49 -26.25
CA ALA A 639 -1.68 -37.38 -26.00
C ALA A 639 -2.41 -38.60 -26.60
N PRO A 640 -3.40 -39.18 -25.91
CA PRO A 640 -4.26 -40.21 -26.49
C PRO A 640 -5.04 -39.65 -27.69
N ASP A 641 -5.21 -40.46 -28.73
CA ASP A 641 -5.91 -40.12 -29.97
C ASP A 641 -7.43 -40.23 -29.73
N TYR A 642 -8.12 -39.11 -29.56
CA TYR A 642 -9.57 -39.05 -29.32
C TYR A 642 -10.34 -38.88 -30.64
N THR A 643 -11.55 -39.45 -30.70
CA THR A 643 -12.47 -39.26 -31.82
C THR A 643 -13.46 -38.14 -31.51
N TYR A 644 -13.66 -37.25 -32.47
CA TYR A 644 -14.57 -36.12 -32.35
C TYR A 644 -15.72 -36.26 -33.36
N ASP A 645 -16.96 -36.07 -32.91
CA ASP A 645 -18.16 -36.10 -33.76
C ASP A 645 -19.03 -34.85 -33.57
N ASP A 646 -19.83 -34.52 -34.57
CA ASP A 646 -20.67 -33.31 -34.57
C ASP A 646 -21.85 -33.38 -33.58
N GLU A 647 -22.16 -34.56 -33.04
CA GLU A 647 -23.23 -34.74 -32.05
C GLU A 647 -22.79 -34.26 -30.65
N HIS A 648 -21.49 -34.26 -30.36
CA HIS A 648 -20.89 -33.82 -29.09
C HIS A 648 -20.25 -32.43 -29.20
N SER A 649 -21.07 -31.45 -29.57
CA SER A 649 -20.71 -30.04 -29.67
C SER A 649 -21.69 -29.16 -28.88
N LEU A 650 -21.18 -28.14 -28.19
CA LEU A 650 -22.00 -27.18 -27.47
C LEU A 650 -21.44 -25.76 -27.58
N THR A 651 -22.34 -24.77 -27.51
CA THR A 651 -21.99 -23.36 -27.46
C THR A 651 -21.98 -22.90 -26.02
N VAL A 652 -20.90 -22.24 -25.60
CA VAL A 652 -20.74 -21.62 -24.28
C VAL A 652 -20.38 -20.16 -24.41
N ARG A 653 -20.70 -19.41 -23.36
CA ARG A 653 -20.20 -18.06 -23.17
C ARG A 653 -18.89 -18.09 -22.40
N VAL A 654 -17.87 -17.41 -22.92
CA VAL A 654 -16.54 -17.31 -22.33
C VAL A 654 -16.45 -16.05 -21.48
N ALA A 655 -16.51 -16.19 -20.16
CA ALA A 655 -16.18 -15.09 -19.26
C ALA A 655 -14.65 -14.89 -19.24
N GLY A 656 -14.23 -13.63 -19.28
CA GLY A 656 -12.83 -13.24 -19.43
C GLY A 656 -12.51 -12.67 -20.82
N LEU A 657 -13.38 -12.82 -21.82
CA LEU A 657 -13.27 -12.09 -23.11
C LEU A 657 -13.87 -10.68 -23.00
N PHE A 658 -13.40 -9.88 -22.05
CA PHE A 658 -13.84 -8.49 -21.90
C PHE A 658 -13.32 -7.55 -23.00
N MET A 659 -12.35 -8.03 -23.79
CA MET A 659 -11.79 -7.33 -24.95
C MET A 659 -11.49 -8.38 -26.04
N PRO A 660 -11.75 -8.09 -27.33
CA PRO A 660 -11.57 -9.07 -28.41
C PRO A 660 -10.14 -9.61 -28.54
N GLU A 661 -9.14 -8.84 -28.13
CA GLU A 661 -7.71 -9.20 -28.18
C GLU A 661 -7.37 -10.39 -27.27
N ARG A 662 -8.25 -10.74 -26.32
CA ARG A 662 -8.07 -11.93 -25.48
C ARG A 662 -8.48 -13.24 -26.17
N ALA A 663 -9.07 -13.18 -27.37
CA ALA A 663 -9.50 -14.35 -28.11
C ALA A 663 -8.35 -15.34 -28.36
N GLU A 664 -7.17 -14.85 -28.74
CA GLU A 664 -6.02 -15.73 -29.02
C GLU A 664 -5.53 -16.46 -27.78
N ALA A 665 -5.46 -15.76 -26.63
CA ALA A 665 -5.11 -16.38 -25.36
C ALA A 665 -6.11 -17.48 -24.95
N PHE A 666 -7.40 -17.34 -25.32
CA PHE A 666 -8.39 -18.39 -25.11
C PHE A 666 -8.22 -19.56 -26.09
N ARG A 667 -7.87 -19.31 -27.36
CA ARG A 667 -7.55 -20.37 -28.35
C ARG A 667 -6.36 -21.21 -27.88
N GLU A 668 -5.27 -20.56 -27.49
CA GLU A 668 -4.07 -21.22 -26.95
C GLU A 668 -4.39 -22.03 -25.69
N LEU A 669 -5.26 -21.51 -24.82
CA LEU A 669 -5.72 -22.23 -23.62
C LEU A 669 -6.45 -23.52 -23.98
N ILE A 670 -7.40 -23.48 -24.92
CA ILE A 670 -8.19 -24.65 -25.29
C ILE A 670 -7.32 -25.74 -25.93
N GLN A 671 -6.30 -25.37 -26.72
CA GLN A 671 -5.35 -26.33 -27.31
C GLN A 671 -4.59 -27.17 -26.27
N ARG A 672 -4.59 -26.78 -24.99
CA ARG A 672 -3.97 -27.54 -23.90
C ARG A 672 -4.82 -28.73 -23.44
N PHE A 673 -6.08 -28.80 -23.86
CA PHE A 673 -6.99 -29.88 -23.51
C PHE A 673 -7.03 -30.89 -24.66
N PRO A 674 -6.47 -32.10 -24.48
CA PRO A 674 -6.38 -33.07 -25.58
C PRO A 674 -7.74 -33.68 -25.97
N ASP A 675 -8.76 -33.54 -25.12
CA ASP A 675 -10.12 -34.08 -25.27
C ASP A 675 -11.18 -33.01 -25.63
N VAL A 676 -10.73 -31.82 -26.05
CA VAL A 676 -11.58 -30.68 -26.41
C VAL A 676 -11.04 -29.99 -27.66
N GLU A 677 -11.91 -29.65 -28.60
CA GLU A 677 -11.59 -28.87 -29.81
C GLU A 677 -12.45 -27.61 -29.89
N LEU A 678 -11.82 -26.46 -30.16
CA LEU A 678 -12.51 -25.21 -30.40
C LEU A 678 -12.95 -25.12 -31.89
N LYS A 679 -14.24 -25.21 -32.16
CA LYS A 679 -14.78 -25.11 -33.53
C LYS A 679 -14.95 -23.68 -34.01
N SER A 680 -15.44 -22.81 -33.14
CA SER A 680 -15.56 -21.39 -33.42
C SER A 680 -15.45 -20.58 -32.15
N LEU A 681 -15.00 -19.35 -32.30
CA LEU A 681 -14.95 -18.36 -31.24
C LEU A 681 -15.30 -17.01 -31.84
N ASP A 682 -16.43 -16.46 -31.42
CA ASP A 682 -16.83 -15.10 -31.71
C ASP A 682 -16.43 -14.20 -30.53
N ALA A 683 -15.43 -13.36 -30.77
CA ALA A 683 -14.90 -12.46 -29.75
C ALA A 683 -15.82 -11.27 -29.45
N ALA A 684 -16.77 -10.95 -30.34
CA ALA A 684 -17.71 -9.84 -30.17
C ALA A 684 -18.90 -10.21 -29.28
N THR A 685 -19.30 -11.49 -29.30
CA THR A 685 -20.37 -12.05 -28.47
C THR A 685 -19.85 -12.84 -27.27
N ALA A 686 -18.53 -13.08 -27.24
CA ALA A 686 -17.85 -13.97 -26.31
C ALA A 686 -18.42 -15.39 -26.30
N GLU A 687 -18.88 -15.89 -27.45
CA GLU A 687 -19.43 -17.23 -27.60
C GLU A 687 -18.44 -18.15 -28.31
N ALA A 688 -18.26 -19.34 -27.75
CA ALA A 688 -17.37 -20.37 -28.28
C ALA A 688 -18.16 -21.65 -28.51
N THR A 689 -18.07 -22.21 -29.71
CA THR A 689 -18.56 -23.56 -29.98
C THR A 689 -17.41 -24.53 -29.76
N ILE A 690 -17.63 -25.45 -28.84
CA ILE A 690 -16.63 -26.40 -28.36
C ILE A 690 -17.14 -27.81 -28.62
N GLN A 691 -16.31 -28.60 -29.31
CA GLN A 691 -16.49 -30.02 -29.50
C GLN A 691 -15.69 -30.77 -28.44
N TYR A 692 -16.22 -31.86 -27.92
CA TYR A 692 -15.57 -32.63 -26.85
C TYR A 692 -15.64 -34.14 -27.14
N ALA A 693 -14.64 -34.88 -26.69
CA ALA A 693 -14.58 -36.33 -26.87
C ALA A 693 -15.43 -37.04 -25.79
N ALA A 694 -16.60 -37.56 -26.17
CA ALA A 694 -17.55 -38.17 -25.23
C ALA A 694 -17.02 -39.45 -24.56
N GLU A 695 -16.06 -40.13 -25.19
CA GLU A 695 -15.37 -41.29 -24.66
C GLU A 695 -14.27 -40.95 -23.66
N SER A 696 -13.87 -39.66 -23.55
CA SER A 696 -12.83 -39.24 -22.63
C SER A 696 -13.23 -39.49 -21.18
N GLY A 697 -12.25 -39.80 -20.32
CA GLY A 697 -12.51 -39.96 -18.88
C GLY A 697 -13.16 -38.72 -18.25
N THR A 698 -12.97 -37.55 -18.88
CA THR A 698 -13.53 -36.27 -18.48
C THR A 698 -15.02 -36.14 -18.82
N PHE A 699 -15.45 -36.52 -20.04
CA PHE A 699 -16.82 -36.25 -20.51
C PHE A 699 -17.72 -37.48 -20.59
N LYS A 700 -17.20 -38.66 -20.27
CA LYS A 700 -17.98 -39.91 -20.27
C LYS A 700 -19.27 -39.81 -19.45
N ASN A 701 -20.38 -40.18 -20.08
CA ASN A 701 -21.74 -40.19 -19.53
C ASN A 701 -22.22 -38.83 -18.98
N ALA A 702 -21.63 -37.72 -19.42
CA ALA A 702 -22.06 -36.38 -19.01
C ALA A 702 -23.22 -35.89 -19.88
N ASN A 703 -24.21 -35.24 -19.27
CA ASN A 703 -25.19 -34.42 -20.00
C ASN A 703 -24.62 -33.01 -20.28
N SER A 704 -25.30 -32.20 -21.08
CA SER A 704 -24.80 -30.88 -21.51
C SER A 704 -24.40 -29.96 -20.35
N ASP A 705 -25.18 -29.92 -19.26
CA ASP A 705 -24.86 -29.09 -18.09
C ASP A 705 -23.58 -29.57 -17.39
N GLN A 706 -23.43 -30.89 -17.24
CA GLN A 706 -22.24 -31.51 -16.66
C GLN A 706 -21.01 -31.33 -17.55
N VAL A 707 -21.16 -31.31 -18.88
CA VAL A 707 -20.06 -31.02 -19.80
C VAL A 707 -19.61 -29.58 -19.62
N ILE A 708 -20.54 -28.61 -19.57
CA ILE A 708 -20.23 -27.20 -19.34
C ILE A 708 -19.55 -26.99 -17.98
N GLU A 709 -20.04 -27.64 -16.93
CA GLU A 709 -19.43 -27.57 -15.59
C GLU A 709 -18.00 -28.12 -15.58
N ARG A 710 -17.78 -29.30 -16.17
CA ARG A 710 -16.45 -29.93 -16.23
C ARG A 710 -15.47 -29.11 -17.08
N LEU A 711 -15.92 -28.64 -18.23
CA LEU A 711 -15.16 -27.73 -19.10
C LEU A 711 -14.84 -26.42 -18.37
N ASN A 712 -15.79 -25.83 -17.64
CA ASN A 712 -15.56 -24.64 -16.83
C ASN A 712 -14.49 -24.87 -15.77
N ASN A 713 -14.54 -26.01 -15.07
CA ASN A 713 -13.54 -26.36 -14.07
C ASN A 713 -12.14 -26.50 -14.69
N MET A 714 -12.03 -27.16 -15.85
CA MET A 714 -10.77 -27.28 -16.60
C MET A 714 -10.24 -25.91 -17.04
N VAL A 715 -11.08 -25.10 -17.69
CA VAL A 715 -10.74 -23.76 -18.18
C VAL A 715 -10.30 -22.86 -17.03
N ARG A 716 -11.03 -22.84 -15.91
CA ARG A 716 -10.67 -22.04 -14.72
C ARG A 716 -9.38 -22.53 -14.07
N GLN A 717 -9.18 -23.84 -13.99
CA GLN A 717 -7.99 -24.42 -13.38
C GLN A 717 -6.72 -24.07 -14.17
N VAL A 718 -6.74 -24.27 -15.50
CA VAL A 718 -5.56 -24.05 -16.35
C VAL A 718 -5.29 -22.57 -16.58
N SER A 719 -6.34 -21.75 -16.65
CA SER A 719 -6.20 -20.29 -16.79
C SER A 719 -6.01 -19.56 -15.46
N THR A 720 -5.93 -20.26 -14.32
CA THR A 720 -5.87 -19.66 -12.97
C THR A 720 -6.99 -18.65 -12.70
N GLY A 721 -8.19 -18.92 -13.22
CA GLY A 721 -9.38 -18.07 -13.10
C GLY A 721 -9.47 -16.90 -14.08
N LEU A 722 -8.49 -16.74 -14.99
CA LEU A 722 -8.51 -15.68 -16.00
C LEU A 722 -9.62 -15.87 -17.05
N PHE A 723 -10.03 -17.11 -17.28
CA PHE A 723 -11.16 -17.47 -18.13
C PHE A 723 -12.10 -18.44 -17.39
N SER A 724 -13.37 -18.40 -17.75
CA SER A 724 -14.38 -19.37 -17.33
C SER A 724 -15.38 -19.56 -18.45
N VAL A 725 -16.09 -20.69 -18.51
CA VAL A 725 -17.18 -20.88 -19.45
C VAL A 725 -18.51 -21.05 -18.72
N LYS A 726 -19.58 -20.53 -19.33
CA LYS A 726 -20.93 -20.55 -18.78
C LYS A 726 -21.93 -20.92 -19.88
N PRO A 727 -23.14 -21.40 -19.53
CA PRO A 727 -24.22 -21.54 -20.50
C PRO A 727 -24.51 -20.22 -21.22
N VAL A 728 -24.94 -20.29 -22.48
CA VAL A 728 -25.48 -19.13 -23.20
C VAL A 728 -26.79 -18.71 -22.52
N GLY A 729 -27.01 -17.40 -22.37
CA GLY A 729 -28.17 -16.85 -21.66
C GLY A 729 -29.52 -17.16 -22.34
N GLU A 730 -30.61 -17.01 -21.60
CA GLU A 730 -31.98 -17.37 -22.04
C GLU A 730 -32.53 -16.51 -23.19
N LEU A 731 -32.00 -15.29 -23.39
CA LEU A 731 -32.41 -14.38 -24.47
C LEU A 731 -31.60 -14.68 -25.75
N PRO A 732 -32.27 -15.11 -26.84
CA PRO A 732 -31.64 -15.30 -28.13
C PRO A 732 -30.98 -14.02 -28.66
N HIS A 733 -29.83 -14.16 -29.32
CA HIS A 733 -29.04 -13.02 -29.81
C HIS A 733 -29.78 -12.13 -30.83
N ASP A 734 -30.76 -12.69 -31.56
CA ASP A 734 -31.61 -11.94 -32.49
C ASP A 734 -32.62 -11.01 -31.80
N GLN A 735 -32.78 -11.13 -30.47
CA GLN A 735 -33.60 -10.24 -29.64
C GLN A 735 -32.77 -9.15 -28.95
N LEU A 736 -31.43 -9.19 -29.07
CA LEU A 736 -30.53 -8.22 -28.46
C LEU A 736 -30.25 -7.06 -29.42
N GLN A 737 -30.14 -5.86 -28.86
CA GLN A 737 -29.68 -4.69 -29.58
C GLN A 737 -28.21 -4.43 -29.28
N GLN A 738 -27.41 -4.21 -30.32
CA GLN A 738 -26.02 -3.76 -30.18
C GLN A 738 -25.98 -2.24 -30.02
N VAL A 739 -25.19 -1.76 -29.05
CA VAL A 739 -24.90 -0.35 -28.84
C VAL A 739 -23.39 -0.13 -28.72
N GLU A 740 -22.89 0.96 -29.30
CA GLU A 740 -21.45 1.26 -29.37
C GLU A 740 -21.10 2.59 -28.67
N PHE A 741 -19.89 2.67 -28.13
CA PHE A 741 -19.35 3.82 -27.42
C PHE A 741 -17.92 4.09 -27.87
N ASP A 742 -17.65 5.30 -28.39
CA ASP A 742 -16.30 5.78 -28.64
C ASP A 742 -15.73 6.43 -27.37
N ILE A 743 -14.62 5.91 -26.84
CA ILE A 743 -14.09 6.27 -25.52
C ILE A 743 -12.72 6.96 -25.65
N ILE A 744 -12.60 8.13 -25.03
CA ILE A 744 -11.35 8.88 -24.92
C ILE A 744 -10.60 8.40 -23.67
N GLY A 745 -9.32 8.04 -23.84
CA GLY A 745 -8.46 7.56 -22.74
C GLY A 745 -8.54 6.05 -22.49
N LEU A 746 -9.13 5.28 -23.40
CA LEU A 746 -9.10 3.82 -23.37
C LEU A 746 -7.76 3.32 -23.97
N ASP A 747 -6.67 3.40 -23.21
CA ASP A 747 -5.30 3.15 -23.72
C ASP A 747 -4.62 1.89 -23.16
N CYS A 748 -5.32 1.16 -22.27
CA CYS A 748 -4.73 0.07 -21.52
C CYS A 748 -5.72 -1.08 -21.25
N LYS A 749 -5.21 -2.30 -20.99
CA LYS A 749 -6.03 -3.48 -20.65
C LYS A 749 -6.90 -3.28 -19.39
N ALA A 750 -6.36 -2.59 -18.38
CA ALA A 750 -7.11 -2.28 -17.15
C ALA A 750 -8.24 -1.29 -17.41
N CYS A 751 -8.02 -0.36 -18.34
CA CYS A 751 -8.98 0.64 -18.80
C CYS A 751 -10.15 -0.07 -19.52
N SER A 752 -9.84 -1.02 -20.42
CA SER A 752 -10.81 -1.92 -21.06
C SER A 752 -11.63 -2.73 -20.04
N LEU A 753 -10.98 -3.33 -19.05
CA LEU A 753 -11.67 -4.08 -18.00
C LEU A 753 -12.60 -3.18 -17.18
N ALA A 754 -12.17 -1.97 -16.80
CA ALA A 754 -12.99 -1.04 -16.06
C ALA A 754 -14.25 -0.62 -16.82
N VAL A 755 -14.11 -0.29 -18.11
CA VAL A 755 -15.25 0.05 -18.99
C VAL A 755 -16.20 -1.14 -19.15
N HIS A 756 -15.66 -2.34 -19.39
CA HIS A 756 -16.43 -3.57 -19.47
C HIS A 756 -17.26 -3.81 -18.19
N ASP A 757 -16.64 -3.70 -17.02
CA ASP A 757 -17.31 -3.88 -15.72
C ASP A 757 -18.39 -2.83 -15.47
N ILE A 758 -18.16 -1.57 -15.87
CA ILE A 758 -19.17 -0.52 -15.75
C ILE A 758 -20.39 -0.89 -16.58
N LEU A 759 -20.21 -1.31 -17.83
CA LEU A 759 -21.31 -1.69 -18.71
C LEU A 759 -22.07 -2.90 -18.16
N LEU A 760 -21.39 -3.99 -17.81
CA LEU A 760 -22.01 -5.23 -17.30
C LEU A 760 -22.77 -5.08 -15.99
N ARG A 761 -22.48 -4.06 -15.17
CA ARG A 761 -23.21 -3.81 -13.91
C ARG A 761 -24.60 -3.21 -14.13
N ASN A 762 -24.91 -2.74 -15.33
CA ASN A 762 -26.23 -2.18 -15.63
C ASN A 762 -27.23 -3.29 -15.95
N ASN A 763 -28.40 -3.20 -15.34
CA ASN A 763 -29.49 -4.13 -15.61
C ASN A 763 -29.88 -4.06 -17.10
N GLY A 764 -30.11 -5.19 -17.75
CA GLY A 764 -30.39 -5.27 -19.18
C GLY A 764 -29.16 -5.35 -20.11
N VAL A 765 -27.93 -5.24 -19.60
CA VAL A 765 -26.72 -5.54 -20.39
C VAL A 765 -26.42 -7.03 -20.32
N ILE A 766 -26.52 -7.73 -21.46
CA ILE A 766 -26.33 -9.18 -21.55
C ILE A 766 -24.85 -9.54 -21.77
N HIS A 767 -24.14 -8.72 -22.54
CA HIS A 767 -22.70 -8.84 -22.76
C HIS A 767 -22.10 -7.47 -23.14
N ALA A 768 -20.82 -7.27 -22.86
CA ALA A 768 -20.10 -6.09 -23.30
C ALA A 768 -18.62 -6.40 -23.57
N THR A 769 -17.99 -5.67 -24.47
CA THR A 769 -16.53 -5.68 -24.71
C THR A 769 -15.99 -4.26 -24.79
N ALA A 770 -14.71 -4.07 -24.50
CA ALA A 770 -14.03 -2.79 -24.65
C ALA A 770 -12.59 -2.99 -25.17
N SER A 771 -12.28 -2.45 -26.34
CA SER A 771 -10.95 -2.55 -26.96
C SER A 771 -10.19 -1.23 -26.84
N PHE A 772 -8.98 -1.31 -26.29
CA PHE A 772 -8.05 -0.18 -26.25
C PHE A 772 -7.32 0.03 -27.57
N GLN A 773 -7.37 -0.95 -28.50
CA GLN A 773 -6.75 -0.83 -29.82
C GLN A 773 -7.56 0.09 -30.74
N ASP A 774 -8.89 -0.01 -30.68
CA ASP A 774 -9.80 0.82 -31.47
C ASP A 774 -10.41 1.98 -30.66
N GLY A 775 -10.26 1.96 -29.32
CA GLY A 775 -10.82 2.97 -28.42
C GLY A 775 -12.32 2.87 -28.29
N LYS A 776 -12.90 1.67 -28.48
CA LYS A 776 -14.35 1.46 -28.51
C LYS A 776 -14.81 0.46 -27.45
N ALA A 777 -16.06 0.64 -27.03
CA ALA A 777 -16.79 -0.38 -26.30
C ALA A 777 -18.11 -0.73 -27.00
N ILE A 778 -18.48 -2.00 -26.93
CA ILE A 778 -19.72 -2.55 -27.51
C ILE A 778 -20.49 -3.21 -26.38
N ALA A 779 -21.79 -2.94 -26.27
CA ALA A 779 -22.68 -3.68 -25.39
C ALA A 779 -23.87 -4.26 -26.15
N TRP A 780 -24.24 -5.48 -25.80
CA TRP A 780 -25.44 -6.17 -26.26
C TRP A 780 -26.49 -6.06 -25.16
N ILE A 781 -27.59 -5.37 -25.44
CA ILE A 781 -28.61 -5.03 -24.46
C ILE A 781 -29.95 -5.69 -24.77
N ASP A 782 -30.70 -5.99 -23.73
CA ASP A 782 -32.14 -6.19 -23.80
C ASP A 782 -32.82 -4.80 -23.89
N PRO A 783 -33.38 -4.42 -25.05
CA PRO A 783 -33.99 -3.10 -25.24
C PRO A 783 -35.24 -2.87 -24.38
N ALA A 784 -35.80 -3.92 -23.76
CA ALA A 784 -36.89 -3.79 -22.80
C ALA A 784 -36.42 -3.33 -21.40
N GLN A 785 -35.12 -3.47 -21.10
CA GLN A 785 -34.56 -3.24 -19.76
C GLN A 785 -33.60 -2.05 -19.70
N THR A 786 -32.90 -1.73 -20.79
CA THR A 786 -32.02 -0.57 -20.86
C THR A 786 -31.89 -0.03 -22.29
N ASN A 787 -31.19 1.09 -22.45
CA ASN A 787 -30.94 1.75 -23.73
C ASN A 787 -29.58 2.48 -23.75
N HIS A 788 -29.18 2.97 -24.91
CA HIS A 788 -27.90 3.68 -25.10
C HIS A 788 -27.69 4.85 -24.13
N ALA A 789 -28.72 5.69 -23.92
CA ALA A 789 -28.62 6.90 -23.10
C ALA A 789 -28.38 6.61 -21.60
N GLU A 790 -28.97 5.53 -21.08
CA GLU A 790 -28.74 5.08 -19.71
C GLU A 790 -27.29 4.61 -19.51
N LEU A 791 -26.74 3.87 -20.48
CA LEU A 791 -25.36 3.42 -20.44
C LEU A 791 -24.36 4.57 -20.61
N VAL A 792 -24.66 5.56 -21.45
CA VAL A 792 -23.89 6.82 -21.52
C VAL A 792 -23.85 7.50 -20.15
N THR A 793 -24.99 7.54 -19.44
CA THR A 793 -25.07 8.13 -18.09
C THR A 793 -24.23 7.34 -17.09
N ALA A 794 -24.25 6.01 -17.14
CA ALA A 794 -23.45 5.14 -16.29
C ALA A 794 -21.93 5.31 -16.52
N LEU A 795 -21.52 5.40 -17.79
CA LEU A 795 -20.12 5.66 -18.18
C LEU A 795 -19.66 7.04 -17.69
N LYS A 796 -20.45 8.09 -17.93
CA LYS A 796 -20.14 9.45 -17.46
C LYS A 796 -20.06 9.56 -15.94
N LYS A 797 -20.97 8.91 -15.20
CA LYS A 797 -20.95 8.85 -13.72
C LYS A 797 -19.68 8.19 -13.18
N SER A 798 -19.07 7.32 -13.99
CA SER A 798 -17.84 6.61 -13.67
C SER A 798 -16.58 7.32 -14.20
N ASN A 799 -16.69 8.61 -14.55
CA ASN A 799 -15.62 9.45 -15.12
C ASN A 799 -15.05 8.93 -16.46
N VAL A 800 -15.80 8.13 -17.22
CA VAL A 800 -15.40 7.72 -18.58
C VAL A 800 -15.76 8.83 -19.55
N THR A 801 -14.77 9.30 -20.33
CA THR A 801 -14.97 10.35 -21.33
C THR A 801 -15.36 9.73 -22.66
N LEU A 802 -16.53 10.10 -23.18
CA LEU A 802 -16.98 9.68 -24.51
C LEU A 802 -16.60 10.72 -25.56
N LYS A 803 -16.27 10.26 -26.77
CA LYS A 803 -16.11 11.15 -27.93
C LYS A 803 -17.50 11.63 -28.36
N GLU A 804 -17.72 12.95 -28.44
CA GLU A 804 -19.00 13.48 -28.91
C GLU A 804 -19.26 13.01 -30.35
N MET A 805 -20.38 12.32 -30.55
CA MET A 805 -20.87 12.02 -31.90
C MET A 805 -21.36 13.35 -32.50
N ALA A 806 -20.90 13.67 -33.71
CA ALA A 806 -21.36 14.86 -34.40
C ALA A 806 -22.85 14.73 -34.77
N GLY A 807 -23.72 15.27 -33.91
CA GLY A 807 -25.15 15.39 -34.14
C GLY A 807 -26.03 14.63 -33.15
N GLU A 808 -26.07 15.09 -31.90
CA GLU A 808 -27.24 15.03 -31.00
C GLU A 808 -27.19 16.19 -30.00
#